data_AF-A0A522D7B8-F1
#
_entry.id   AF-A0A522D7B8-F1
#
_cell.length_a   1.000
_cell.length_b   1.000
_cell.length_c   1.000
_cell.angle_alpha   90.00
_cell.angle_beta   90.00
_cell.angle_gamma   90.00
#
_symmetry.space_group_name_H-M   'P 1'
#
loop_
_entity.id
_entity.type
_entity.pdbx_description
1 polymer ?
#
loop_
_entity_poly.entity_id
_entity_poly.type
_entity_poly.pdbx_seq_one_letter_code
_entity_poly.pdbx_strand_id
1 'polypeptide(L)'
;MNYFRACKATAALIILLVMAESGRAGAPPEDTYLFQKSRGNYIQAFDALAAWTVSLDDYATIEINILRASELTGYPELYPAMLEWCDRLLGENARVASAPRLAARVQTLRNFLLLKAGRRDAAIAALDGMGCVREFDIIGPFKNEGVSEFESVLPPEKELIRDAEYQGKLFRVKWFRAATSLAGILDLSERSMETGNCLYYLSRTITVARKGAYRLCFGKSGYADMWIDGTRVFNNRKRHGFNPDQYCLEVGLDAGTHRLLVKLGDSHRAGVSFSLRITDEKGAPADVSEPGEKGAGKAGLPEIRSVLMPSTLSDSQATDARAAFLKGYYYYFTGLHSEEEREAIALFESAAEDSRWGAAARYYQALCEDELDRRDSTALKVLSLDPGFVEALGLRAGFMLDGGFTTEAFRLIDAIRSVNPAAASGVWMRANALTAKGFDTEALREARLLLATAYPSSGRAFLGEFHFARQDYGRALEQYAALYQMDRHSKNLIMRLAACHKELGNFDAAQRVLESGISSFPADATMRYTLAELVRHTGGVTESIPYLASARLVSPFDSRVLFDLGVAYHRGGKSALALYFLEEALSCDPSNYYIKQYIETLKPAAREGSNLLYAGEVQELERLAAPYADEPAVMLLDETMYRVLADGSYERSVRKIYKLQHESILDDFRQQYIVFDPAVDRITDVRCTVINDGAGTDAAEGYTHSLSEPESRLYYDVSARTVNLPSIRKGSVIDFRYRVKSEAGPVYHGAFSERVATGGEYRVMRLNIVVSFPAEKTIYCRLRGIPASALREIRADGRRVYRITSENTAPYRAESYMPPAFDLQPAAFFLSHRDWAEVQQWYASLLRNRAVAGDEMKKKLKEIVLPADGPEEKVRKIYEHVSAEVRYVGFELGIGGLQPRRADLAYATRMGDCKDMALVLAAFLQEAGISAKIALLRTRDKGEADFSIPSLGQFNHAICYADVAGGIFLDATAKMCGYRELPASDRDVNTLVVDAHGYAIVNTGGPAYAKNFDAARTEIELGEDGSARLSREIVKMGDFAPSARYDFAFDPQSRKQDIAGYWNGMFPGAQIGPVEVKSATLDAPVRYAYEVRIPAFAQISSQGAWLKAFFIPTDFYREYALMRTRELPLILPRTWETSTEIRFRLPRGYSPGSVPRSEKWTHPKYGAEFSYTDLGGGVIEARSLVRVTEYRLSRDDYPKFREFALFIARKEAERIMLRRDGSGGDEK
;
A
#
# COMPACT_ATOMS: atom_id res chain seq x y z
N MET A 1 9.01 37.75 -32.37
CA MET A 1 8.58 37.27 -31.04
C MET A 1 9.72 36.98 -30.05
N ASN A 2 10.92 36.57 -30.47
CA ASN A 2 12.04 36.28 -29.56
C ASN A 2 12.73 37.53 -28.96
N TYR A 3 12.71 38.68 -29.66
CA TYR A 3 13.32 39.93 -29.18
C TYR A 3 12.54 40.57 -28.01
N PHE A 4 11.20 40.44 -28.01
CA PHE A 4 10.33 40.95 -26.95
C PHE A 4 10.38 40.12 -25.66
N ARG A 5 10.73 38.83 -25.74
CA ARG A 5 10.94 37.97 -24.55
C ARG A 5 12.28 38.24 -23.88
N ALA A 6 13.34 38.48 -24.66
CA ALA A 6 14.65 38.86 -24.13
C ALA A 6 14.58 40.22 -23.41
N CYS A 7 13.93 41.23 -23.98
CA CYS A 7 13.80 42.54 -23.35
C CYS A 7 12.94 42.52 -22.07
N LYS A 8 11.90 41.65 -21.99
CA LYS A 8 11.12 41.45 -20.75
C LYS A 8 11.92 40.71 -19.67
N ALA A 9 12.75 39.74 -20.05
CA ALA A 9 13.61 39.03 -19.11
C ALA A 9 14.70 39.95 -18.54
N THR A 10 15.31 40.81 -19.37
CA THR A 10 16.31 41.79 -18.90
C THR A 10 15.68 42.92 -18.09
N ALA A 11 14.47 43.39 -18.45
CA ALA A 11 13.74 44.38 -17.65
C ALA A 11 13.26 43.81 -16.30
N ALA A 12 12.82 42.54 -16.26
CA ALA A 12 12.49 41.86 -15.01
C ALA A 12 13.73 41.62 -14.14
N LEU A 13 14.88 41.28 -14.75
CA LEU A 13 16.16 41.13 -14.05
C LEU A 13 16.64 42.47 -13.47
N ILE A 14 16.47 43.57 -14.20
CA ILE A 14 16.82 44.94 -13.73
C ILE A 14 15.84 45.41 -12.65
N ILE A 15 14.54 45.12 -12.76
CA ILE A 15 13.57 45.46 -11.71
C ILE A 15 13.78 44.60 -10.45
N LEU A 16 14.18 43.32 -10.59
CA LEU A 16 14.55 42.45 -9.46
C LEU A 16 15.90 42.84 -8.84
N LEU A 17 16.89 43.27 -9.62
CA LEU A 17 18.16 43.82 -9.12
C LEU A 17 17.93 45.16 -8.41
N VAL A 18 17.07 46.03 -8.95
CA VAL A 18 16.69 47.31 -8.32
C VAL A 18 15.83 47.07 -7.08
N MET A 19 15.00 46.02 -7.01
CA MET A 19 14.26 45.65 -5.79
C MET A 19 15.12 44.86 -4.76
N ALA A 20 16.15 44.15 -5.21
CA ALA A 20 17.13 43.49 -4.33
C ALA A 20 18.11 44.49 -3.71
N GLU A 21 18.46 45.57 -4.41
CA GLU A 21 19.28 46.68 -3.86
C GLU A 21 18.44 47.75 -3.14
N SER A 22 17.13 47.85 -3.39
CA SER A 22 16.22 48.76 -2.65
C SER A 22 15.45 48.09 -1.51
N GLY A 23 15.96 46.97 -1.00
CA GLY A 23 15.44 46.30 0.20
C GLY A 23 15.52 47.22 1.42
N ARG A 24 14.46 47.99 1.66
CA ARG A 24 14.17 48.77 2.89
C ARG A 24 15.42 49.14 3.71
N ALA A 25 16.24 50.07 3.22
CA ALA A 25 17.24 50.71 4.06
C ALA A 25 16.52 51.34 5.27
N GLY A 26 16.62 50.72 6.45
CA GLY A 26 15.93 51.13 7.68
C GLY A 26 14.86 50.17 8.25
N ALA A 27 14.62 48.99 7.66
CA ALA A 27 13.75 47.98 8.29
C ALA A 27 14.42 47.34 9.53
N PRO A 28 13.64 46.92 10.55
CA PRO A 28 14.16 46.14 11.67
C PRO A 28 14.91 44.88 11.17
N PRO A 29 16.07 44.53 11.74
CA PRO A 29 16.87 43.40 11.25
C PRO A 29 16.13 42.06 11.22
N GLU A 30 15.19 41.85 12.14
CA GLU A 30 14.32 40.66 12.19
C GLU A 30 13.44 40.52 10.94
N ASP A 31 12.99 41.65 10.36
CA ASP A 31 12.18 41.67 9.14
C ASP A 31 13.03 41.32 7.92
N THR A 32 14.27 41.82 7.91
CA THR A 32 15.24 41.47 6.87
C THR A 32 15.52 39.97 6.88
N TYR A 33 15.71 39.37 8.07
CA TYR A 33 15.89 37.92 8.19
C TYR A 33 14.68 37.14 7.63
N LEU A 34 13.47 37.42 8.12
CA LEU A 34 12.26 36.69 7.69
C LEU A 34 11.99 36.86 6.20
N PHE A 35 12.16 38.08 5.69
CA PHE A 35 11.97 38.37 4.27
C PHE A 35 12.99 37.60 3.43
N GLN A 36 14.29 37.74 3.69
CA GLN A 36 15.32 37.06 2.89
C GLN A 36 15.13 35.54 2.92
N LYS A 37 14.81 34.99 4.09
CA LYS A 37 14.50 33.58 4.25
C LYS A 37 13.31 33.15 3.38
N SER A 38 12.17 33.84 3.50
CA SER A 38 10.95 33.55 2.70
C SER A 38 11.14 33.64 1.18
N ARG A 39 12.20 34.32 0.71
CA ARG A 39 12.57 34.41 -0.71
C ARG A 39 13.64 33.39 -1.13
N GLY A 40 14.08 32.51 -0.24
CA GLY A 40 15.13 31.51 -0.48
C GLY A 40 16.56 32.08 -0.50
N ASN A 41 16.78 33.26 0.09
CA ASN A 41 18.08 33.93 0.21
C ASN A 41 18.73 33.66 1.58
N TYR A 42 19.05 32.39 1.84
CA TYR A 42 19.55 31.92 3.14
C TYR A 42 20.88 32.55 3.59
N ILE A 43 21.78 32.89 2.67
CA ILE A 43 23.02 33.60 3.01
C ILE A 43 22.71 35.01 3.53
N GLN A 44 21.95 35.80 2.77
CA GLN A 44 21.55 37.15 3.20
C GLN A 44 20.68 37.13 4.46
N ALA A 45 19.87 36.08 4.64
CA ALA A 45 19.12 35.87 5.87
C ALA A 45 20.08 35.66 7.06
N PHE A 46 21.09 34.78 6.91
CA PHE A 46 22.09 34.56 7.94
C PHE A 46 22.89 35.83 8.25
N ASP A 47 23.35 36.58 7.24
CA ASP A 47 24.12 37.81 7.44
C ASP A 47 23.33 38.85 8.24
N ALA A 48 22.05 39.04 7.92
CA ALA A 48 21.15 39.93 8.65
C ALA A 48 20.95 39.47 10.10
N LEU A 49 20.75 38.16 10.31
CA LEU A 49 20.62 37.56 11.64
C LEU A 49 21.91 37.71 12.47
N ALA A 50 23.06 37.45 11.85
CA ALA A 50 24.35 37.44 12.50
C ALA A 50 24.77 38.84 12.96
N ALA A 51 24.70 39.82 12.06
CA ALA A 51 25.01 41.22 12.37
C ALA A 51 24.11 41.78 13.47
N TRP A 52 22.83 41.44 13.45
CA TRP A 52 21.87 41.85 14.47
C TRP A 52 22.20 41.26 15.84
N THR A 53 22.43 39.95 15.91
CA THR A 53 22.48 39.23 17.19
C THR A 53 23.69 39.59 18.05
N VAL A 54 24.84 39.90 17.45
CA VAL A 54 26.06 40.22 18.24
C VAL A 54 25.86 41.46 19.11
N SER A 55 25.06 42.43 18.67
CA SER A 55 24.78 43.68 19.39
C SER A 55 23.57 43.62 20.34
N LEU A 56 22.83 42.51 20.38
CA LEU A 56 21.62 42.38 21.19
C LEU A 56 21.94 42.15 22.67
N ASP A 57 21.08 42.68 23.54
CA ASP A 57 21.06 42.39 24.99
C ASP A 57 19.83 41.57 25.42
N ASP A 58 18.82 41.42 24.55
CA ASP A 58 17.60 40.67 24.87
C ASP A 58 17.83 39.15 24.84
N TYR A 59 17.76 38.52 26.02
CA TYR A 59 18.01 37.08 26.19
C TYR A 59 17.17 36.21 25.25
N ALA A 60 15.86 36.47 25.21
CA ALA A 60 14.89 35.66 24.47
C ALA A 60 15.15 35.72 22.96
N THR A 61 15.37 36.91 22.42
CA THR A 61 15.66 37.10 21.00
C THR A 61 17.02 36.49 20.63
N ILE A 62 18.05 36.58 21.49
CA ILE A 62 19.34 35.91 21.26
C ILE A 62 19.15 34.39 21.19
N GLU A 63 18.42 33.79 22.14
CA GLU A 63 18.14 32.35 22.15
C GLU A 63 17.43 31.91 20.85
N ILE A 64 16.39 32.64 20.43
CA ILE A 64 15.69 32.38 19.17
C ILE A 64 16.60 32.53 17.96
N ASN A 65 17.48 33.53 17.93
CA ASN A 65 18.38 33.73 16.81
C ASN A 65 19.42 32.60 16.69
N ILE A 66 19.85 32.00 17.80
CA ILE A 66 20.69 30.78 17.77
C ILE A 66 19.92 29.61 17.16
N LEU A 67 18.63 29.44 17.50
CA LEU A 67 17.76 28.42 16.91
C LEU A 67 17.50 28.67 15.41
N ARG A 68 17.30 29.93 15.00
CA ARG A 68 17.18 30.36 13.59
C ARG A 68 18.43 30.08 12.76
N ALA A 69 19.61 30.32 13.33
CA ALA A 69 20.86 29.97 12.69
C ALA A 69 20.99 28.45 12.52
N SER A 70 20.51 27.66 13.49
CA SER A 70 20.55 26.19 13.44
C SER A 70 19.76 25.62 12.25
N GLU A 71 18.67 26.27 11.81
CA GLU A 71 17.94 25.88 10.59
C GLU A 71 18.78 25.93 9.31
N LEU A 72 19.76 26.83 9.27
CA LEU A 72 20.56 27.08 8.08
C LEU A 72 21.78 26.14 7.97
N THR A 73 21.95 25.23 8.95
CA THR A 73 23.01 24.22 8.97
C THR A 73 22.86 23.15 7.88
N GLY A 74 21.79 23.19 7.07
CA GLY A 74 21.65 22.40 5.85
C GLY A 74 22.47 22.91 4.66
N TYR A 75 23.08 24.11 4.78
CA TYR A 75 23.88 24.74 3.73
C TYR A 75 25.35 24.82 4.15
N PRO A 76 26.21 23.87 3.73
CA PRO A 76 27.63 23.82 4.11
C PRO A 76 28.44 25.07 3.80
N GLU A 77 28.00 25.87 2.83
CA GLU A 77 28.60 27.15 2.47
C GLU A 77 28.58 28.16 3.63
N LEU A 78 27.64 28.01 4.57
CA LEU A 78 27.50 28.90 5.72
C LEU A 78 28.39 28.50 6.91
N TYR A 79 28.92 27.28 6.96
CA TYR A 79 29.62 26.79 8.15
C TYR A 79 30.78 27.70 8.62
N PRO A 80 31.65 28.23 7.75
CA PRO A 80 32.73 29.12 8.19
C PRO A 80 32.22 30.40 8.85
N ALA A 81 31.26 31.09 8.21
CA ALA A 81 30.67 32.32 8.74
C ALA A 81 29.88 32.07 10.03
N MET A 82 29.18 30.95 10.13
CA MET A 82 28.46 30.55 11.34
C MET A 82 29.40 30.22 12.50
N LEU A 83 30.54 29.58 12.24
CA LEU A 83 31.56 29.31 13.26
C LEU A 83 32.17 30.61 13.80
N GLU A 84 32.55 31.53 12.91
CA GLU A 84 33.04 32.85 13.30
C GLU A 84 31.98 33.61 14.12
N TRP A 85 30.72 33.58 13.69
CA TRP A 85 29.63 34.18 14.43
C TRP A 85 29.46 33.58 15.84
N CYS A 86 29.57 32.26 15.98
CA CYS A 86 29.54 31.61 17.31
C CYS A 86 30.70 32.08 18.20
N ASP A 87 31.92 32.16 17.65
CA ASP A 87 33.10 32.63 18.38
C ASP A 87 32.92 34.09 18.84
N ARG A 88 32.37 34.95 17.96
CA ARG A 88 32.05 36.35 18.30
C ARG A 88 30.96 36.47 19.36
N LEU A 89 29.90 35.67 19.30
CA LEU A 89 28.88 35.67 20.35
C LEU A 89 29.45 35.27 21.72
N LEU A 90 30.35 34.28 21.75
CA LEU A 90 30.99 33.83 22.99
C LEU A 90 32.00 34.85 23.54
N GLY A 91 32.67 35.62 22.68
CA GLY A 91 33.72 36.57 23.07
C GLY A 91 33.28 38.03 23.24
N GLU A 92 32.31 38.49 22.45
CA GLU A 92 31.94 39.91 22.32
C GLU A 92 30.58 40.24 22.95
N ASN A 93 29.62 39.30 22.98
CA ASN A 93 28.27 39.60 23.46
C ASN A 93 28.17 39.48 25.00
N ALA A 94 27.95 40.62 25.67
CA ALA A 94 27.90 40.69 27.14
C ALA A 94 26.78 39.83 27.76
N ARG A 95 25.63 39.69 27.08
CA ARG A 95 24.52 38.86 27.56
C ARG A 95 24.85 37.38 27.48
N VAL A 96 25.46 36.93 26.39
CA VAL A 96 25.94 35.53 26.24
C VAL A 96 27.02 35.24 27.29
N ALA A 97 27.97 36.15 27.51
CA ALA A 97 29.04 35.98 28.49
C ALA A 97 28.54 35.90 29.96
N SER A 98 27.46 36.63 30.28
CA SER A 98 26.88 36.65 31.64
C SER A 98 25.80 35.58 31.87
N ALA A 99 25.30 34.93 30.82
CA ALA A 99 24.22 33.94 30.89
C ALA A 99 24.70 32.54 30.46
N PRO A 100 25.08 31.66 31.40
CA PRO A 100 25.73 30.39 31.06
C PRO A 100 24.92 29.47 30.15
N ARG A 101 23.58 29.54 30.19
CA ARG A 101 22.74 28.75 29.28
C ARG A 101 22.77 29.27 27.83
N LEU A 102 22.81 30.59 27.62
CA LEU A 102 22.97 31.13 26.27
C LEU A 102 24.34 30.74 25.72
N ALA A 103 25.39 30.86 26.54
CA ALA A 103 26.72 30.38 26.17
C ALA A 103 26.69 28.88 25.78
N ALA A 104 25.99 28.04 26.55
CA ALA A 104 25.84 26.61 26.23
C ALA A 104 25.05 26.36 24.93
N ARG A 105 24.02 27.16 24.62
CA ARG A 105 23.29 27.10 23.35
C ARG A 105 24.19 27.44 22.16
N VAL A 106 24.99 28.49 22.27
CA VAL A 106 25.99 28.85 21.24
C VAL A 106 27.04 27.76 21.10
N GLN A 107 27.56 27.23 22.20
CA GLN A 107 28.54 26.13 22.18
C GLN A 107 27.97 24.84 21.58
N THR A 108 26.68 24.55 21.76
CA THR A 108 26.01 23.39 21.14
C THR A 108 25.97 23.52 19.63
N LEU A 109 25.54 24.68 19.11
CA LEU A 109 25.56 24.97 17.67
C LEU A 109 26.99 24.93 17.11
N ARG A 110 27.94 25.52 17.85
CA ARG A 110 29.37 25.53 17.48
C ARG A 110 29.95 24.11 17.43
N ASN A 111 29.70 23.26 18.41
CA ASN A 111 30.13 21.86 18.41
C ASN A 111 29.61 21.13 17.16
N PHE A 112 28.31 21.27 16.84
CA PHE A 112 27.71 20.66 15.66
C PHE A 112 28.34 21.15 14.36
N LEU A 113 28.58 22.45 14.22
CA LEU A 113 29.27 23.04 13.08
C LEU A 113 30.74 22.59 12.97
N LEU A 114 31.45 22.45 14.09
CA LEU A 114 32.83 21.93 14.11
C LEU A 114 32.88 20.48 13.64
N LEU A 115 31.91 19.64 14.04
CA LEU A 115 31.78 18.29 13.53
C LEU A 115 31.54 18.29 12.01
N LYS A 116 30.58 19.08 11.54
CA LYS A 116 30.27 19.24 10.10
C LYS A 116 31.46 19.74 9.28
N ALA A 117 32.25 20.66 9.82
CA ALA A 117 33.50 21.13 9.22
C ALA A 117 34.67 20.12 9.35
N GLY A 118 34.46 18.97 10.00
CA GLY A 118 35.49 17.94 10.24
C GLY A 118 36.58 18.33 11.24
N ARG A 119 36.34 19.34 12.08
CA ARG A 119 37.23 19.81 13.15
C ARG A 119 36.95 19.06 14.45
N ARG A 120 37.12 17.73 14.41
CA ARG A 120 36.72 16.80 15.48
C ARG A 120 37.30 17.15 16.86
N ASP A 121 38.60 17.38 16.97
CA ASP A 121 39.25 17.63 18.27
C ASP A 121 38.74 18.92 18.91
N ALA A 122 38.51 19.95 18.11
CA ALA A 122 37.90 21.19 18.56
C ALA A 122 36.44 21.00 19.00
N ALA A 123 35.69 20.13 18.32
CA ALA A 123 34.33 19.78 18.71
C ALA A 123 34.31 19.04 20.06
N ILE A 124 35.22 18.08 20.26
CA ILE A 124 35.38 17.36 21.52
C ILE A 124 35.72 18.33 22.66
N ALA A 125 36.72 19.19 22.46
CA ALA A 125 37.10 20.20 23.45
C ALA A 125 35.95 21.16 23.80
N ALA A 126 35.18 21.60 22.79
CA ALA A 126 33.99 22.43 23.02
C ALA A 126 32.93 21.70 23.88
N LEU A 127 32.76 20.40 23.66
CA LEU A 127 31.80 19.58 24.38
C LEU A 127 32.26 19.22 25.80
N ASP A 128 33.56 19.00 26.01
CA ASP A 128 34.15 18.79 27.34
C ASP A 128 33.99 20.05 28.21
N GLY A 129 34.16 21.24 27.62
CA GLY A 129 33.90 22.52 28.28
C GLY A 129 32.45 22.76 28.69
N MET A 130 31.49 21.93 28.24
CA MET A 130 30.06 22.04 28.60
C MET A 130 29.64 21.11 29.75
N GLY A 131 30.50 20.21 30.23
CA GLY A 131 30.16 19.30 31.34
C GLY A 131 29.17 18.20 30.96
N CYS A 132 29.18 17.74 29.70
CA CYS A 132 28.28 16.71 29.21
C CYS A 132 28.65 15.31 29.72
N VAL A 133 27.65 14.56 30.20
CA VAL A 133 27.81 13.15 30.58
C VAL A 133 27.93 12.31 29.31
N ARG A 134 29.06 11.59 29.18
CA ARG A 134 29.43 10.88 27.95
C ARG A 134 28.98 9.44 27.87
N GLU A 135 28.54 8.86 28.98
CA GLU A 135 28.23 7.43 29.04
C GLU A 135 27.14 7.13 30.05
N PHE A 136 26.32 6.13 29.73
CA PHE A 136 25.25 5.61 30.57
C PHE A 136 25.28 4.08 30.56
N ASP A 137 24.96 3.45 31.69
CA ASP A 137 24.49 2.07 31.68
C ASP A 137 23.02 2.10 31.24
N ILE A 138 22.62 1.31 30.24
CA ILE A 138 21.28 1.37 29.64
C ILE A 138 20.63 -0.02 29.56
N ILE A 139 19.30 -0.08 29.68
CA ILE A 139 18.52 -1.30 29.52
C ILE A 139 17.15 -1.03 28.89
N GLY A 140 16.75 -1.90 27.96
CA GLY A 140 15.51 -1.86 27.19
C GLY A 140 15.71 -2.52 25.81
N PRO A 141 14.71 -2.54 24.92
CA PRO A 141 13.39 -1.91 25.05
C PRO A 141 12.45 -2.71 25.97
N PHE A 142 11.69 -2.02 26.81
CA PHE A 142 10.49 -2.57 27.44
C PHE A 142 9.24 -2.03 26.73
N LYS A 143 8.08 -2.68 26.91
CA LYS A 143 6.83 -2.26 26.26
C LYS A 143 6.32 -0.91 26.81
N ASN A 144 5.86 -0.03 25.94
CA ASN A 144 5.22 1.24 26.33
C ASN A 144 4.23 1.75 25.25
N GLU A 145 2.93 1.54 25.43
CA GLU A 145 1.87 2.04 24.55
C GLU A 145 1.28 3.38 25.03
N GLY A 146 1.67 3.87 26.21
CA GLY A 146 1.18 5.14 26.73
C GLY A 146 1.49 5.34 28.21
N VAL A 147 1.00 6.46 28.76
CA VAL A 147 1.30 6.90 30.14
C VAL A 147 1.05 5.82 31.19
N SER A 148 -0.02 5.02 31.05
CA SER A 148 -0.32 3.96 32.02
C SER A 148 0.77 2.88 32.09
N GLU A 149 1.35 2.49 30.95
CA GLU A 149 2.45 1.52 30.93
C GLU A 149 3.75 2.17 31.40
N PHE A 150 3.96 3.45 31.07
CA PHE A 150 5.10 4.21 31.57
C PHE A 150 5.12 4.33 33.11
N GLU A 151 3.97 4.43 33.77
CA GLU A 151 3.89 4.49 35.25
C GLU A 151 4.15 3.13 35.93
N SER A 152 4.19 2.02 35.17
CA SER A 152 4.45 0.71 35.75
C SER A 152 5.89 0.61 36.29
N VAL A 153 6.04 0.13 37.53
CA VAL A 153 7.36 -0.04 38.16
C VAL A 153 7.98 -1.34 37.67
N LEU A 154 9.10 -1.26 36.95
CA LEU A 154 9.86 -2.42 36.48
C LEU A 154 11.10 -2.65 37.36
N PRO A 155 11.65 -3.88 37.40
CA PRO A 155 12.80 -4.18 38.24
C PRO A 155 14.03 -3.24 38.10
N PRO A 156 14.40 -2.75 36.89
CA PRO A 156 15.49 -1.77 36.73
C PRO A 156 15.32 -0.47 37.52
N GLU A 157 14.10 -0.14 37.94
CA GLU A 157 13.80 1.03 38.77
C GLU A 157 14.28 0.85 40.22
N LYS A 158 14.30 -0.40 40.72
CA LYS A 158 14.63 -0.73 42.11
C LYS A 158 16.10 -1.08 42.30
N GLU A 159 16.71 -1.74 41.31
CA GLU A 159 18.06 -2.29 41.42
C GLU A 159 18.84 -2.18 40.11
N LEU A 160 20.18 -2.14 40.21
CA LEU A 160 21.09 -2.23 39.07
C LEU A 160 21.95 -3.48 39.25
N ILE A 161 21.46 -4.60 38.74
CA ILE A 161 22.21 -5.85 38.65
C ILE A 161 22.61 -6.02 37.19
N ARG A 162 23.89 -5.79 36.88
CA ARG A 162 24.37 -5.69 35.48
C ARG A 162 24.12 -6.96 34.67
N ASP A 163 24.35 -8.12 35.29
CA ASP A 163 24.24 -9.42 34.63
C ASP A 163 22.83 -10.03 34.69
N ALA A 164 21.86 -9.35 35.32
CA ALA A 164 20.48 -9.83 35.37
C ALA A 164 19.77 -9.59 34.04
N GLU A 165 18.99 -10.59 33.61
CA GLU A 165 18.13 -10.53 32.44
C GLU A 165 16.67 -10.28 32.83
N TYR A 166 15.99 -9.45 32.05
CA TYR A 166 14.59 -9.10 32.25
C TYR A 166 13.81 -9.31 30.96
N GLN A 167 12.52 -9.61 31.07
CA GLN A 167 11.65 -9.66 29.90
C GLN A 167 11.46 -8.26 29.32
N GLY A 168 11.96 -8.01 28.11
CA GLY A 168 11.74 -6.79 27.34
C GLY A 168 10.50 -6.87 26.43
N LYS A 169 10.35 -5.88 25.55
CA LYS A 169 9.22 -5.75 24.60
C LYS A 169 9.13 -6.94 23.65
N LEU A 170 10.27 -7.33 23.07
CA LEU A 170 10.37 -8.37 22.04
C LEU A 170 11.16 -9.58 22.54
N PHE A 171 12.15 -9.35 23.39
CA PHE A 171 13.13 -10.35 23.83
C PHE A 171 13.68 -10.00 25.21
N ARG A 172 14.52 -10.87 25.79
CA ARG A 172 15.15 -10.59 27.08
C ARG A 172 16.26 -9.56 26.97
N VAL A 173 16.26 -8.58 27.87
CA VAL A 173 17.19 -7.45 27.87
C VAL A 173 18.03 -7.46 29.14
N LYS A 174 19.24 -6.89 29.05
CA LYS A 174 20.19 -6.72 30.16
C LYS A 174 20.87 -5.36 30.08
N TRP A 175 21.47 -4.93 31.18
CA TRP A 175 22.21 -3.67 31.21
C TRP A 175 23.46 -3.74 30.33
N PHE A 176 23.75 -2.67 29.60
CA PHE A 176 25.00 -2.52 28.87
C PHE A 176 25.46 -1.06 28.87
N ARG A 177 26.76 -0.84 28.69
CA ARG A 177 27.35 0.51 28.67
C ARG A 177 27.18 1.14 27.28
N ALA A 178 26.68 2.36 27.22
CA ALA A 178 26.48 3.11 25.99
C ALA A 178 27.06 4.52 26.11
N ALA A 179 27.92 4.90 25.16
CA ALA A 179 28.46 6.25 25.02
C ALA A 179 27.50 7.18 24.25
N THR A 180 27.58 8.48 24.50
CA THR A 180 26.91 9.49 23.68
C THR A 180 27.65 9.70 22.34
N SER A 181 26.99 10.34 21.39
CA SER A 181 27.64 10.89 20.20
C SER A 181 28.67 11.98 20.54
N LEU A 182 29.42 12.43 19.54
CA LEU A 182 30.33 13.58 19.67
C LEU A 182 29.61 14.93 19.83
N ALA A 183 28.27 14.93 19.83
CA ALA A 183 27.41 16.05 20.20
C ALA A 183 26.82 15.91 21.62
N GLY A 184 27.19 14.87 22.38
CA GLY A 184 26.73 14.66 23.76
C GLY A 184 25.31 14.09 23.84
N ILE A 185 24.83 13.49 22.76
CA ILE A 185 23.47 12.95 22.63
C ILE A 185 23.54 11.43 22.67
N LEU A 186 22.78 10.81 23.55
CA LEU A 186 22.46 9.39 23.51
C LEU A 186 21.18 9.22 22.68
N ASP A 187 21.34 8.85 21.41
CA ASP A 187 20.24 8.55 20.50
C ASP A 187 20.24 7.04 20.20
N LEU A 188 19.14 6.38 20.57
CA LEU A 188 19.02 4.93 20.43
C LEU A 188 18.81 4.49 18.97
N SER A 189 18.38 5.39 18.08
CA SER A 189 18.26 5.11 16.65
C SER A 189 19.62 4.90 15.98
N GLU A 190 20.67 5.63 16.40
CA GLU A 190 22.04 5.42 15.90
C GLU A 190 22.55 4.02 16.21
N ARG A 191 22.01 3.40 17.27
CA ARG A 191 22.39 2.08 17.76
C ARG A 191 21.53 0.97 17.16
N SER A 192 20.72 1.24 16.14
CA SER A 192 19.78 0.27 15.56
C SER A 192 18.85 -0.37 16.60
N MET A 193 18.51 0.37 17.67
CA MET A 193 17.60 -0.11 18.70
C MET A 193 16.15 0.26 18.38
N GLU A 194 15.21 -0.54 18.89
CA GLU A 194 13.77 -0.27 18.78
C GLU A 194 13.39 1.00 19.54
N THR A 195 12.80 1.97 18.86
CA THR A 195 12.42 3.27 19.44
C THR A 195 10.91 3.52 19.44
N GLY A 196 10.09 2.65 18.85
CA GLY A 196 8.65 2.81 18.79
C GLY A 196 7.92 2.05 19.91
N ASN A 197 6.97 2.71 20.58
CA ASN A 197 6.13 2.14 21.64
C ASN A 197 6.95 1.38 22.70
N CYS A 198 8.05 1.99 23.14
CA CYS A 198 8.98 1.37 24.07
C CYS A 198 9.43 2.34 25.17
N LEU A 199 10.01 1.77 26.23
CA LEU A 199 10.67 2.52 27.29
C LEU A 199 12.07 1.96 27.57
N TYR A 200 12.94 2.82 28.06
CA TYR A 200 14.32 2.55 28.43
C TYR A 200 14.67 3.10 29.80
N TYR A 201 15.58 2.43 30.49
CA TYR A 201 16.22 2.98 31.70
C TYR A 201 17.68 3.31 31.40
N LEU A 202 18.11 4.48 31.84
CA LEU A 202 19.49 4.95 31.80
C LEU A 202 19.97 5.13 33.24
N SER A 203 21.16 4.66 33.57
CA SER A 203 21.74 4.83 34.90
C SER A 203 23.17 5.31 34.79
N ARG A 204 23.57 6.21 35.70
CA ARG A 204 24.94 6.68 35.81
C ARG A 204 25.29 6.96 37.26
N THR A 205 26.51 6.60 37.65
CA THR A 205 27.06 7.00 38.95
C THR A 205 27.83 8.30 38.77
N ILE A 206 27.56 9.28 39.63
CA ILE A 206 28.23 10.59 39.64
C ILE A 206 28.89 10.80 41.00
N THR A 207 30.14 11.25 41.03
CA THR A 207 30.85 11.56 42.27
C THR A 207 31.05 13.06 42.38
N VAL A 208 30.61 13.64 43.49
CA VAL A 208 30.64 15.07 43.75
C VAL A 208 31.68 15.38 44.83
N ALA A 209 32.65 16.24 44.53
CA ALA A 209 33.77 16.51 45.44
C ALA A 209 33.41 17.38 46.65
N ARG A 210 32.40 18.25 46.55
CA ARG A 210 32.01 19.21 47.59
C ARG A 210 30.50 19.34 47.66
N LYS A 211 29.94 19.51 48.87
CA LYS A 211 28.52 19.83 49.03
C LYS A 211 28.21 21.16 48.33
N GLY A 212 27.14 21.22 47.55
CA GLY A 212 26.76 22.42 46.81
C GLY A 212 25.48 22.28 45.98
N ALA A 213 25.08 23.36 45.32
CA ALA A 213 24.02 23.34 44.33
C ALA A 213 24.60 23.04 42.94
N TYR A 214 23.98 22.10 42.25
CA TYR A 214 24.36 21.67 40.91
C TYR A 214 23.18 21.81 39.97
N ARG A 215 23.48 22.10 38.70
CA ARG A 215 22.48 22.18 37.63
C ARG A 215 22.57 20.98 36.70
N LEU A 216 21.47 20.26 36.58
CA LEU A 216 21.30 19.17 35.62
C LEU A 216 20.51 19.70 34.46
N CYS A 217 21.18 20.11 33.38
CA CYS A 217 20.50 20.52 32.16
C CYS A 217 20.46 19.35 31.18
N PHE A 218 19.28 19.01 30.67
CA PHE A 218 19.08 17.82 29.84
C PHE A 218 18.03 18.02 28.74
N GLY A 219 18.16 17.22 27.69
CA GLY A 219 17.14 17.01 26.67
C GLY A 219 16.56 15.61 26.77
N LYS A 220 15.27 15.45 26.47
CA LYS A 220 14.60 14.15 26.39
C LYS A 220 13.55 14.14 25.29
N SER A 221 13.42 13.03 24.57
CA SER A 221 12.20 12.75 23.82
C SER A 221 11.20 11.98 24.69
N GLY A 222 9.92 12.03 24.30
CA GLY A 222 8.87 11.22 24.92
C GLY A 222 8.64 11.53 26.39
N TYR A 223 8.23 10.53 27.17
CA TYR A 223 8.05 10.66 28.62
C TYR A 223 9.38 10.57 29.37
N ALA A 224 9.48 11.17 30.55
CA ALA A 224 10.67 10.98 31.39
C ALA A 224 10.40 11.09 32.89
N ASP A 225 11.03 10.20 33.66
CA ASP A 225 11.24 10.34 35.11
C ASP A 225 12.73 10.26 35.42
N MET A 226 13.18 11.01 36.43
CA MET A 226 14.58 11.01 36.88
C MET A 226 14.66 10.89 38.39
N TRP A 227 15.59 10.07 38.88
CA TRP A 227 15.87 9.87 40.29
C TRP A 227 17.36 10.06 40.58
N ILE A 228 17.66 10.61 41.77
CA ILE A 228 18.99 10.64 42.35
C ILE A 228 18.90 9.96 43.72
N ASP A 229 19.68 8.90 43.92
CA ASP A 229 19.67 8.05 45.12
C ASP A 229 18.27 7.60 45.56
N GLY A 230 17.44 7.24 44.58
CA GLY A 230 16.05 6.81 44.79
C GLY A 230 15.06 7.94 45.06
N THR A 231 15.51 9.18 45.21
CA THR A 231 14.62 10.36 45.31
C THR A 231 14.27 10.83 43.91
N ARG A 232 12.97 10.85 43.56
CA ARG A 232 12.52 11.33 42.24
C ARG A 232 12.68 12.85 42.15
N VAL A 233 13.57 13.31 41.28
CA VAL A 233 13.92 14.73 41.09
C VAL A 233 13.22 15.37 39.88
N PHE A 234 12.68 14.56 38.96
CA PHE A 234 11.94 15.04 37.81
C PHE A 234 10.87 14.04 37.36
N ASN A 235 9.77 14.57 36.85
CA ASN A 235 8.76 13.82 36.12
C ASN A 235 8.19 14.69 34.99
N ASN A 236 7.87 14.06 33.86
CA ASN A 236 7.19 14.70 32.75
C ASN A 236 6.37 13.67 31.96
N ARG A 237 5.08 13.96 31.79
CA ARG A 237 4.11 13.12 31.07
C ARG A 237 3.70 13.68 29.70
N LYS A 238 4.38 14.73 29.24
CA LYS A 238 4.19 15.27 27.89
C LYS A 238 5.11 14.53 26.92
N ARG A 239 4.53 13.90 25.90
CA ARG A 239 5.30 13.30 24.81
C ARG A 239 5.66 14.40 23.82
N HIS A 240 6.94 14.65 23.66
CA HIS A 240 7.44 15.69 22.76
C HIS A 240 8.79 15.29 22.15
N GLY A 241 9.27 16.04 21.16
CA GLY A 241 10.54 15.79 20.48
C GLY A 241 11.77 16.03 21.36
N PHE A 242 12.96 15.72 20.86
CA PHE A 242 14.23 15.94 21.56
C PHE A 242 14.94 17.22 21.10
N ASN A 243 15.50 17.96 22.05
CA ASN A 243 16.56 18.95 21.82
C ASN A 243 17.42 19.02 23.09
N PRO A 244 18.76 19.21 23.00
CA PRO A 244 19.56 19.48 24.18
C PRO A 244 19.00 20.63 25.03
N ASP A 245 19.12 20.54 26.35
CA ASP A 245 18.77 21.58 27.34
C ASP A 245 17.33 22.09 27.31
N GLN A 246 16.39 21.22 26.98
CA GLN A 246 14.98 21.51 27.16
C GLN A 246 14.67 21.87 28.61
N TYR A 247 15.27 21.12 29.55
CA TYR A 247 15.03 21.23 30.99
C TYR A 247 16.31 21.55 31.72
N CYS A 248 16.21 22.26 32.85
CA CYS A 248 17.32 22.35 33.79
C CYS A 248 16.84 22.30 35.25
N LEU A 249 17.40 21.40 36.04
CA LEU A 249 17.06 21.17 37.46
C LEU A 249 18.15 21.72 38.35
N GLU A 250 17.79 22.41 39.42
CA GLU A 250 18.71 22.71 40.50
C GLU A 250 18.54 21.69 41.63
N VAL A 251 19.63 20.98 41.94
CA VAL A 251 19.68 19.96 42.98
C VAL A 251 20.82 20.25 43.95
N GLY A 252 20.54 20.14 45.24
CA GLY A 252 21.56 20.14 46.29
C GLY A 252 22.14 18.74 46.43
N LEU A 253 23.45 18.61 46.21
CA LEU A 253 24.17 17.34 46.37
C LEU A 253 25.18 17.47 47.52
N ASP A 254 25.28 16.43 48.33
CA ASP A 254 26.33 16.30 49.33
C ASP A 254 27.65 15.85 48.67
N ALA A 255 28.77 16.04 49.35
CA ALA A 255 30.02 15.46 48.87
C ALA A 255 29.94 13.92 48.98
N GLY A 256 30.16 13.21 47.88
CA GLY A 256 30.07 11.75 47.83
C GLY A 256 29.61 11.21 46.49
N THR A 257 29.26 9.93 46.46
CA THR A 257 28.78 9.24 45.26
C THR A 257 27.26 9.16 45.25
N HIS A 258 26.65 9.59 44.14
CA HIS A 258 25.21 9.56 43.88
C HIS A 258 24.90 8.69 42.66
N ARG A 259 23.77 7.97 42.69
CA ARG A 259 23.24 7.22 41.55
C ARG A 259 22.12 8.00 40.87
N LEU A 260 22.35 8.37 39.61
CA LEU A 260 21.34 8.89 38.70
C LEU A 260 20.64 7.72 37.99
N LEU A 261 19.31 7.74 37.95
CA LEU A 261 18.48 6.86 37.14
C LEU A 261 17.50 7.70 36.33
N VAL A 262 17.32 7.39 35.06
CA VAL A 262 16.36 8.02 34.15
C VAL A 262 15.51 6.92 33.52
N LYS A 263 14.19 7.10 33.52
CA LYS A 263 13.24 6.27 32.78
C LYS A 263 12.71 7.10 31.62
N LEU A 264 12.82 6.61 30.39
CA LEU A 264 12.46 7.32 29.17
C LEU A 264 11.41 6.54 28.39
N GLY A 265 10.38 7.23 27.91
CA GLY A 265 9.42 6.71 26.94
C GLY A 265 9.71 7.25 25.54
N ASP A 266 9.09 6.68 24.53
CA ASP A 266 9.22 7.09 23.14
C ASP A 266 8.43 8.36 22.78
N SER A 267 8.90 9.06 21.75
CA SER A 267 8.14 10.03 20.95
C SER A 267 7.88 9.43 19.57
N HIS A 268 6.67 9.63 19.03
CA HIS A 268 6.35 9.16 17.68
C HIS A 268 7.19 9.88 16.60
N ARG A 269 7.60 11.12 16.87
CA ARG A 269 8.39 11.94 15.93
C ARG A 269 9.91 11.77 16.07
N ALA A 270 10.41 11.54 17.28
CA ALA A 270 11.84 11.61 17.59
C ALA A 270 12.44 10.33 18.19
N GLY A 271 11.65 9.26 18.35
CA GLY A 271 12.11 8.03 18.98
C GLY A 271 12.56 8.26 20.43
N VAL A 272 13.69 7.67 20.82
CA VAL A 272 14.26 7.75 22.18
C VAL A 272 15.65 8.39 22.14
N SER A 273 15.74 9.61 22.67
CA SER A 273 16.96 10.41 22.74
C SER A 273 17.09 11.12 24.07
N PHE A 274 18.32 11.21 24.58
CA PHE A 274 18.63 11.87 25.85
C PHE A 274 20.00 12.56 25.81
N SER A 275 20.14 13.68 26.49
CA SER A 275 21.43 14.32 26.75
C SER A 275 21.44 14.91 28.14
N LEU A 276 22.58 14.94 28.81
CA LEU A 276 22.70 15.52 30.15
C LEU A 276 24.04 16.24 30.28
N ARG A 277 23.99 17.43 30.87
CA ARG A 277 25.16 18.09 31.42
C ARG A 277 24.98 18.39 32.90
N ILE A 278 26.09 18.39 33.62
CA ILE A 278 26.13 18.72 35.04
C ILE A 278 27.09 19.90 35.22
N THR A 279 26.57 21.01 35.72
CA THR A 279 27.33 22.25 35.90
C THR A 279 27.14 22.83 37.30
N ASP A 280 28.03 23.74 37.68
CA ASP A 280 27.88 24.55 38.88
C ASP A 280 26.92 25.76 38.67
N GLU A 281 26.77 26.60 39.69
CA GLU A 281 25.94 27.80 39.63
C GLU A 281 26.44 28.85 38.61
N LYS A 282 27.69 28.77 38.17
CA LYS A 282 28.27 29.65 37.14
C LYS A 282 28.25 29.01 35.75
N GLY A 283 27.72 27.80 35.64
CA GLY A 283 27.64 27.02 34.41
C GLY A 283 28.97 26.41 33.97
N ALA A 284 29.99 26.42 34.82
CA ALA A 284 31.21 25.67 34.59
C ALA A 284 30.92 24.16 34.75
N PRO A 285 31.60 23.27 34.00
CA PRO A 285 31.51 21.83 34.21
C PRO A 285 31.73 21.51 35.69
N ALA A 286 30.79 20.79 36.29
CA ALA A 286 30.95 20.37 37.67
C ALA A 286 32.13 19.38 37.76
N ASP A 287 32.92 19.45 38.84
CA ASP A 287 33.97 18.47 39.15
C ASP A 287 33.33 17.13 39.55
N VAL A 288 32.81 16.46 38.53
CA VAL A 288 32.09 15.20 38.62
C VAL A 288 32.95 14.13 37.97
N SER A 289 33.52 13.26 38.80
CA SER A 289 34.38 12.18 38.34
C SER A 289 33.65 10.83 38.34
N GLU A 290 34.15 9.90 37.53
CA GLU A 290 33.82 8.49 37.69
C GLU A 290 34.32 8.01 39.06
N PRO A 291 33.57 7.13 39.78
CA PRO A 291 34.05 6.61 41.05
C PRO A 291 35.38 5.86 40.83
N GLY A 292 36.46 6.38 41.41
CA GLY A 292 37.71 5.62 41.57
C GLY A 292 37.54 4.55 42.64
N GLU A 293 38.33 3.47 42.58
CA GLU A 293 38.33 2.35 43.54
C GLU A 293 38.62 2.74 45.01
N LYS A 294 38.82 4.03 45.32
CA LYS A 294 38.98 4.52 46.69
C LYS A 294 37.75 5.32 47.12
N GLY A 295 37.01 4.71 48.03
CA GLY A 295 35.71 5.12 48.55
C GLY A 295 35.50 6.61 48.78
N ALA A 296 34.53 7.16 48.05
CA ALA A 296 33.73 8.27 48.55
C ALA A 296 32.61 7.70 49.45
N GLY A 297 32.34 8.33 50.58
CA GLY A 297 31.26 7.92 51.49
C GLY A 297 29.88 8.01 50.81
N LYS A 298 28.91 7.27 51.34
CA LYS A 298 27.51 7.35 50.91
C LYS A 298 26.98 8.76 51.21
N ALA A 299 26.62 9.50 50.17
CA ALA A 299 26.08 10.84 50.30
C ALA A 299 24.65 10.82 50.91
N GLY A 300 24.21 11.95 51.46
CA GLY A 300 22.83 12.14 51.92
C GLY A 300 21.82 12.21 50.77
N LEU A 301 20.53 12.18 51.10
CA LEU A 301 19.46 12.34 50.11
C LEU A 301 19.56 13.72 49.44
N PRO A 302 19.38 13.81 48.11
CA PRO A 302 19.46 15.07 47.38
C PRO A 302 18.30 16.00 47.77
N GLU A 303 18.59 17.30 47.85
CA GLU A 303 17.57 18.34 48.07
C GLU A 303 17.11 18.89 46.72
N ILE A 304 15.82 18.74 46.38
CA ILE A 304 15.25 19.31 45.16
C ILE A 304 14.89 20.77 45.43
N ARG A 305 15.53 21.70 44.74
CA ARG A 305 15.27 23.14 44.93
C ARG A 305 14.25 23.68 43.94
N SER A 306 14.45 23.41 42.64
CA SER A 306 13.48 23.80 41.60
C SER A 306 13.76 23.15 40.24
N VAL A 307 12.68 22.92 39.49
CA VAL A 307 12.71 22.54 38.07
C VAL A 307 12.47 23.80 37.25
N LEU A 308 13.43 24.20 36.42
CA LEU A 308 13.28 25.38 35.56
C LEU A 308 13.11 24.96 34.08
N MET A 309 12.06 25.50 33.45
CA MET A 309 11.96 25.60 31.99
C MET A 309 12.72 26.86 31.59
N PRO A 310 13.89 26.77 30.95
CA PRO A 310 14.87 27.81 31.22
C PRO A 310 14.79 29.04 30.29
N SER A 311 13.66 29.25 29.60
CA SER A 311 13.40 30.41 28.74
C SER A 311 12.29 31.26 29.31
N THR A 312 12.52 32.57 29.45
CA THR A 312 11.49 33.54 29.85
C THR A 312 10.27 33.53 28.93
N LEU A 313 10.44 33.13 27.66
CA LEU A 313 9.35 32.97 26.70
C LEU A 313 8.41 31.82 27.08
N SER A 314 8.92 30.73 27.65
CA SER A 314 8.10 29.55 27.99
C SER A 314 7.04 29.87 29.06
N ASP A 315 7.40 30.72 30.04
CA ASP A 315 6.55 31.11 31.18
C ASP A 315 5.72 32.39 30.93
N SER A 316 6.11 33.23 29.97
CA SER A 316 5.38 34.46 29.65
C SER A 316 4.02 34.20 28.99
N GLN A 317 2.99 34.99 29.32
CA GLN A 317 1.75 35.01 28.52
C GLN A 317 2.04 35.70 27.18
N ALA A 318 1.54 35.14 26.08
CA ALA A 318 1.66 35.79 24.77
C ALA A 318 0.72 37.00 24.74
N THR A 319 1.28 38.22 24.77
CA THR A 319 0.52 39.48 24.82
C THR A 319 0.31 40.12 23.45
N ASP A 320 1.07 39.69 22.43
CA ASP A 320 0.98 40.17 21.05
C ASP A 320 1.42 39.08 20.04
N ALA A 321 1.24 39.34 18.74
CA ALA A 321 1.56 38.40 17.67
C ALA A 321 3.06 38.07 17.56
N ARG A 322 3.96 39.01 17.86
CA ARG A 322 5.41 38.76 17.86
C ARG A 322 5.77 37.80 19.00
N ALA A 323 5.28 38.07 20.21
CA ALA A 323 5.50 37.23 21.38
C ALA A 323 4.94 35.82 21.16
N ALA A 324 3.72 35.71 20.59
CA ALA A 324 3.12 34.44 20.20
C ALA A 324 3.99 33.68 19.18
N PHE A 325 4.43 34.35 18.11
CA PHE A 325 5.29 33.74 17.09
C PHE A 325 6.61 33.24 17.68
N LEU A 326 7.32 34.08 18.45
CA LEU A 326 8.60 33.71 19.06
C LEU A 326 8.45 32.55 20.06
N LYS A 327 7.36 32.55 20.84
CA LYS A 327 7.06 31.44 21.77
C LYS A 327 6.74 30.17 20.99
N GLY A 328 5.87 30.22 19.98
CA GLY A 328 5.56 29.05 19.14
C GLY A 328 6.82 28.47 18.48
N TYR A 329 7.65 29.37 17.96
CA TYR A 329 8.96 29.05 17.38
C TYR A 329 9.88 28.36 18.40
N TYR A 330 9.94 28.89 19.63
CA TYR A 330 10.69 28.28 20.72
C TYR A 330 10.24 26.84 20.98
N TYR A 331 8.94 26.61 21.16
CA TYR A 331 8.38 25.28 21.42
C TYR A 331 8.66 24.30 20.28
N TYR A 332 8.55 24.75 19.03
CA TYR A 332 8.87 23.93 17.85
C TYR A 332 10.35 23.54 17.82
N PHE A 333 11.27 24.50 17.87
CA PHE A 333 12.70 24.23 17.72
C PHE A 333 13.33 23.51 18.90
N THR A 334 12.88 23.82 20.11
CA THR A 334 13.34 23.10 21.31
C THR A 334 12.65 21.76 21.47
N GLY A 335 11.72 21.38 20.58
CA GLY A 335 11.01 20.11 20.66
C GLY A 335 10.11 20.00 21.89
N LEU A 336 9.75 21.10 22.54
CA LEU A 336 8.85 21.14 23.71
C LEU A 336 7.37 21.09 23.33
N HIS A 337 7.05 21.24 22.03
CA HIS A 337 5.70 21.02 21.51
C HIS A 337 5.25 19.58 21.74
N SER A 338 4.24 19.40 22.59
CA SER A 338 3.64 18.10 22.88
C SER A 338 2.82 17.61 21.70
N GLU A 339 2.91 16.32 21.44
CA GLU A 339 2.10 15.60 20.44
C GLU A 339 0.61 15.67 20.79
N GLU A 340 0.27 15.71 22.08
CA GLU A 340 -1.10 15.77 22.59
C GLU A 340 -1.65 17.21 22.73
N GLU A 341 -0.90 18.11 23.37
CA GLU A 341 -1.40 19.45 23.73
C GLU A 341 -1.25 20.49 22.61
N ARG A 342 -0.38 20.23 21.63
CA ARG A 342 -0.19 21.02 20.42
C ARG A 342 0.14 22.52 20.66
N GLU A 343 0.96 22.84 21.66
CA GLU A 343 1.18 24.22 22.14
C GLU A 343 1.72 25.17 21.06
N ALA A 344 2.73 24.75 20.28
CA ALA A 344 3.30 25.55 19.21
C ALA A 344 2.26 25.93 18.15
N ILE A 345 1.34 25.01 17.82
CA ILE A 345 0.29 25.24 16.83
C ILE A 345 -0.67 26.33 17.32
N ALA A 346 -1.14 26.25 18.56
CA ALA A 346 -2.01 27.28 19.14
C ALA A 346 -1.34 28.66 19.16
N LEU A 347 -0.03 28.70 19.46
CA LEU A 347 0.74 29.94 19.45
C LEU A 347 0.88 30.52 18.03
N PHE A 348 1.20 29.69 17.04
CA PHE A 348 1.25 30.14 15.65
C PHE A 348 -0.10 30.60 15.12
N GLU A 349 -1.20 29.94 15.52
CA GLU A 349 -2.55 30.38 15.18
C GLU A 349 -2.87 31.76 15.74
N SER A 350 -2.44 32.07 16.97
CA SER A 350 -2.65 33.40 17.56
C SER A 350 -1.85 34.52 16.87
N ALA A 351 -0.75 34.17 16.19
CA ALA A 351 0.05 35.11 15.40
C ALA A 351 -0.35 35.14 13.91
N ALA A 352 -1.27 34.27 13.48
CA ALA A 352 -1.49 33.96 12.08
C ALA A 352 -2.14 35.07 11.25
N GLU A 353 -2.94 35.92 11.88
CA GLU A 353 -3.66 37.02 11.22
C GLU A 353 -2.85 38.33 11.21
N ASP A 354 -1.66 38.34 11.84
CA ASP A 354 -0.81 39.51 11.86
C ASP A 354 -0.13 39.72 10.50
N SER A 355 -0.16 40.96 10.00
CA SER A 355 0.39 41.31 8.68
C SER A 355 1.91 41.10 8.54
N ARG A 356 2.64 41.07 9.65
CA ARG A 356 4.10 40.92 9.70
C ARG A 356 4.51 39.47 10.01
N TRP A 357 3.83 38.81 10.94
CA TRP A 357 4.21 37.47 11.42
C TRP A 357 3.36 36.34 10.82
N GLY A 358 2.19 36.65 10.28
CA GLY A 358 1.16 35.67 9.94
C GLY A 358 1.63 34.60 8.95
N ALA A 359 2.30 34.99 7.86
CA ALA A 359 2.81 34.03 6.88
C ALA A 359 3.86 33.07 7.48
N ALA A 360 4.82 33.60 8.23
CA ALA A 360 5.83 32.78 8.90
C ALA A 360 5.21 31.88 9.99
N ALA A 361 4.26 32.41 10.78
CA ALA A 361 3.54 31.65 11.79
C ALA A 361 2.77 30.48 11.17
N ARG A 362 2.01 30.71 10.09
CA ARG A 362 1.33 29.65 9.34
C ARG A 362 2.31 28.63 8.76
N TYR A 363 3.50 29.05 8.32
CA TYR A 363 4.51 28.12 7.80
C TYR A 363 5.00 27.16 8.89
N TYR A 364 5.39 27.65 10.06
CA TYR A 364 5.78 26.78 11.17
C TYR A 364 4.61 26.00 11.75
N GLN A 365 3.38 26.55 11.71
CA GLN A 365 2.16 25.78 12.00
C GLN A 365 2.08 24.55 11.09
N ALA A 366 2.26 24.71 9.78
CA ALA A 366 2.23 23.60 8.83
C ALA A 366 3.30 22.54 9.15
N LEU A 367 4.52 22.96 9.54
CA LEU A 367 5.58 22.03 9.94
C LEU A 367 5.26 21.24 11.23
N CYS A 368 4.39 21.77 12.08
CA CYS A 368 3.94 21.08 13.29
C CYS A 368 2.78 20.10 13.07
N GLU A 369 2.09 20.15 11.92
CA GLU A 369 0.96 19.27 11.60
C GLU A 369 1.44 17.85 11.25
N ASP A 370 0.91 16.82 11.94
CA ASP A 370 1.22 15.41 11.65
C ASP A 370 0.49 14.89 10.41
N GLU A 371 -0.75 15.35 10.21
CA GLU A 371 -1.59 14.93 9.08
C GLU A 371 -1.20 15.69 7.82
N LEU A 372 -0.87 14.96 6.75
CA LEU A 372 -0.41 15.51 5.48
C LEU A 372 -1.41 16.54 4.89
N ASP A 373 -2.71 16.27 4.99
CA ASP A 373 -3.75 17.17 4.46
C ASP A 373 -3.83 18.50 5.24
N ARG A 374 -3.69 18.44 6.58
CA ARG A 374 -3.65 19.65 7.40
C ARG A 374 -2.40 20.46 7.12
N ARG A 375 -1.28 19.78 6.88
CA ARG A 375 -0.02 20.41 6.48
C ARG A 375 -0.17 21.12 5.13
N ASP A 376 -0.73 20.47 4.09
CA ASP A 376 -0.94 21.13 2.78
C ASP A 376 -1.96 22.28 2.86
N SER A 377 -3.08 22.08 3.56
CA SER A 377 -4.10 23.12 3.79
C SER A 377 -3.52 24.33 4.53
N THR A 378 -2.65 24.10 5.51
CA THR A 378 -1.98 25.20 6.23
C THR A 378 -0.93 25.88 5.35
N ALA A 379 -0.18 25.12 4.55
CA ALA A 379 0.76 25.68 3.57
C ALA A 379 0.04 26.54 2.51
N LEU A 380 -1.16 26.16 2.08
CA LEU A 380 -2.03 26.97 1.23
C LEU A 380 -2.36 28.34 1.85
N LYS A 381 -2.65 28.36 3.16
CA LYS A 381 -2.91 29.62 3.89
C LYS A 381 -1.67 30.50 3.93
N VAL A 382 -0.46 29.94 4.05
CA VAL A 382 0.79 30.71 3.92
C VAL A 382 0.83 31.45 2.59
N LEU A 383 0.54 30.74 1.49
CA LEU A 383 0.57 31.30 0.13
C LEU A 383 -0.55 32.32 -0.14
N SER A 384 -1.64 32.28 0.63
CA SER A 384 -2.67 33.32 0.58
C SER A 384 -2.21 34.63 1.23
N LEU A 385 -1.31 34.56 2.21
CA LEU A 385 -0.74 35.71 2.91
C LEU A 385 0.51 36.25 2.19
N ASP A 386 1.38 35.34 1.74
CA ASP A 386 2.56 35.64 0.94
C ASP A 386 2.70 34.63 -0.22
N PRO A 387 2.19 34.98 -1.41
CA PRO A 387 2.26 34.11 -2.60
C PRO A 387 3.68 33.76 -3.03
N GLY A 388 4.68 34.55 -2.61
CA GLY A 388 6.08 34.32 -2.95
C GLY A 388 6.88 33.63 -1.85
N PHE A 389 6.24 33.03 -0.85
CA PHE A 389 6.93 32.31 0.24
C PHE A 389 7.51 31.00 -0.31
N VAL A 390 8.82 30.99 -0.58
CA VAL A 390 9.53 29.93 -1.31
C VAL A 390 9.47 28.59 -0.58
N GLU A 391 9.64 28.55 0.74
CA GLU A 391 9.60 27.29 1.48
C GLU A 391 8.19 26.70 1.58
N ALA A 392 7.14 27.54 1.60
CA ALA A 392 5.76 27.06 1.55
C ALA A 392 5.40 26.53 0.15
N LEU A 393 5.84 27.23 -0.91
CA LEU A 393 5.73 26.72 -2.29
C LEU A 393 6.48 25.39 -2.43
N GLY A 394 7.67 25.29 -1.85
CA GLY A 394 8.50 24.08 -1.84
C GLY A 394 7.85 22.93 -1.05
N LEU A 395 7.29 23.21 0.12
CA LEU A 395 6.57 22.22 0.92
C LEU A 395 5.41 21.61 0.12
N ARG A 396 4.61 22.46 -0.54
CA ARG A 396 3.49 22.01 -1.39
C ARG A 396 3.95 21.30 -2.66
N ALA A 397 4.97 21.81 -3.34
CA ALA A 397 5.50 21.17 -4.54
C ALA A 397 6.07 19.78 -4.22
N GLY A 398 6.67 19.58 -3.04
CA GLY A 398 7.15 18.28 -2.57
C GLY A 398 5.99 17.31 -2.40
N PHE A 399 4.94 17.72 -1.70
CA PHE A 399 3.69 16.96 -1.58
C PHE A 399 3.11 16.55 -2.94
N MET A 400 3.03 17.48 -3.89
CA MET A 400 2.51 17.20 -5.23
C MET A 400 3.39 16.19 -5.98
N LEU A 401 4.72 16.24 -5.82
CA LEU A 401 5.63 15.26 -6.41
C LEU A 401 5.45 13.88 -5.79
N ASP A 402 5.38 13.80 -4.46
CA ASP A 402 5.20 12.53 -3.72
C ASP A 402 3.85 11.87 -4.06
N GLY A 403 2.81 12.68 -4.29
CA GLY A 403 1.49 12.24 -4.75
C GLY A 403 1.37 11.95 -6.25
N GLY A 404 2.44 12.14 -7.03
CA GLY A 404 2.45 11.94 -8.49
C GLY A 404 1.80 13.07 -9.32
N PHE A 405 1.34 14.14 -8.70
CA PHE A 405 0.75 15.35 -9.29
C PHE A 405 1.81 16.27 -9.92
N THR A 406 2.50 15.75 -10.93
CA THR A 406 3.69 16.42 -11.48
C THR A 406 3.36 17.78 -12.12
N THR A 407 2.20 17.93 -12.76
CA THR A 407 1.84 19.19 -13.44
C THR A 407 1.62 20.33 -12.44
N GLU A 408 0.93 20.03 -11.34
CA GLU A 408 0.70 20.92 -10.21
C GLU A 408 2.02 21.29 -9.54
N ALA A 409 2.88 20.30 -9.32
CA ALA A 409 4.24 20.52 -8.81
C ALA A 409 5.03 21.46 -9.72
N PHE A 410 5.03 21.26 -11.04
CA PHE A 410 5.75 22.15 -11.97
C PHE A 410 5.24 23.60 -11.93
N ARG A 411 3.92 23.82 -11.76
CA ARG A 411 3.38 25.18 -11.58
C ARG A 411 3.92 25.86 -10.32
N LEU A 412 3.96 25.12 -9.21
CA LEU A 412 4.50 25.62 -7.95
C LEU A 412 6.02 25.86 -8.03
N ILE A 413 6.75 24.97 -8.70
CA ILE A 413 8.20 25.11 -8.97
C ILE A 413 8.48 26.33 -9.86
N ASP A 414 7.68 26.55 -10.89
CA ASP A 414 7.78 27.75 -11.73
C ASP A 414 7.45 29.02 -10.93
N ALA A 415 6.52 28.95 -9.98
CA ALA A 415 6.25 30.04 -9.04
C ALA A 415 7.47 30.34 -8.15
N ILE A 416 8.16 29.33 -7.60
CA ILE A 416 9.42 29.53 -6.86
C ILE A 416 10.44 30.25 -7.73
N ARG A 417 10.62 29.82 -8.98
CA ARG A 417 11.57 30.43 -9.92
C ARG A 417 11.20 31.85 -10.31
N SER A 418 9.91 32.19 -10.31
CA SER A 418 9.45 33.57 -10.58
C SER A 418 9.80 34.52 -9.43
N VAL A 419 9.82 34.02 -8.20
CA VAL A 419 10.23 34.77 -7.00
C VAL A 419 11.75 34.89 -6.94
N ASN A 420 12.44 33.76 -7.03
CA ASN A 420 13.89 33.68 -6.97
C ASN A 420 14.41 32.57 -7.89
N PRO A 421 14.90 32.93 -9.09
CA PRO A 421 15.45 31.95 -10.04
C PRO A 421 16.66 31.17 -9.51
N ALA A 422 17.36 31.72 -8.51
CA ALA A 422 18.54 31.13 -7.88
C ALA A 422 18.22 30.38 -6.58
N ALA A 423 16.96 30.29 -6.17
CA ALA A 423 16.56 29.53 -4.98
C ALA A 423 16.91 28.05 -5.17
N ALA A 424 17.78 27.54 -4.30
CA ALA A 424 18.29 26.16 -4.38
C ALA A 424 17.15 25.13 -4.38
N SER A 425 16.13 25.33 -3.54
CA SER A 425 14.96 24.45 -3.46
C SER A 425 14.22 24.36 -4.79
N GLY A 426 13.91 25.49 -5.44
CA GLY A 426 13.19 25.49 -6.72
C GLY A 426 13.93 24.77 -7.84
N VAL A 427 15.23 25.00 -7.97
CA VAL A 427 16.05 24.34 -9.01
C VAL A 427 16.22 22.85 -8.70
N TRP A 428 16.46 22.49 -7.43
CA TRP A 428 16.58 21.11 -6.98
C TRP A 428 15.28 20.32 -7.22
N MET A 429 14.14 20.89 -6.87
CA MET A 429 12.84 20.25 -7.06
C MET A 429 12.50 20.05 -8.53
N ARG A 430 12.84 21.03 -9.38
CA ARG A 430 12.68 20.88 -10.83
C ARG A 430 13.54 19.75 -11.38
N ALA A 431 14.81 19.68 -10.96
CA ALA A 431 15.72 18.63 -11.38
C ALA A 431 15.17 17.25 -11.00
N ASN A 432 14.68 17.07 -9.76
CA ASN A 432 14.05 15.83 -9.32
C ASN A 432 12.78 15.49 -10.12
N ALA A 433 11.90 16.48 -10.34
CA ALA A 433 10.68 16.29 -11.10
C ALA A 433 10.98 15.86 -12.56
N LEU A 434 12.02 16.40 -13.16
CA LEU A 434 12.48 16.02 -14.50
C LEU A 434 13.08 14.61 -14.52
N THR A 435 13.90 14.24 -13.54
CA THR A 435 14.43 12.88 -13.39
C THR A 435 13.32 11.85 -13.23
N ALA A 436 12.31 12.15 -12.41
CA ALA A 436 11.13 11.28 -12.24
C ALA A 436 10.33 11.08 -13.54
N LYS A 437 10.42 12.01 -14.50
CA LYS A 437 9.83 11.90 -15.84
C LYS A 437 10.76 11.26 -16.89
N GLY A 438 12.00 10.93 -16.53
CA GLY A 438 13.01 10.40 -17.44
C GLY A 438 13.66 11.46 -18.33
N PHE A 439 13.47 12.76 -18.03
CA PHE A 439 14.11 13.88 -18.75
C PHE A 439 15.49 14.16 -18.19
N ASP A 440 16.38 13.19 -18.34
CA ASP A 440 17.71 13.18 -17.73
C ASP A 440 18.62 14.33 -18.21
N THR A 441 18.52 14.70 -19.50
CA THR A 441 19.33 15.80 -20.06
C THR A 441 18.96 17.14 -19.44
N GLU A 442 17.66 17.40 -19.31
CA GLU A 442 17.11 18.61 -18.71
C GLU A 442 17.38 18.63 -17.21
N ALA A 443 17.21 17.49 -16.52
CA ALA A 443 17.51 17.36 -15.09
C ALA A 443 18.98 17.67 -14.81
N LEU A 444 19.91 17.09 -15.58
CA LEU A 444 21.34 17.38 -15.47
C LEU A 444 21.67 18.84 -15.77
N ARG A 445 20.96 19.47 -16.73
CA ARG A 445 21.13 20.90 -17.01
C ARG A 445 20.71 21.75 -15.82
N GLU A 446 19.55 21.49 -15.22
CA GLU A 446 19.09 22.19 -14.01
C GLU A 446 20.05 21.97 -12.83
N ALA A 447 20.52 20.75 -12.64
CA ALA A 447 21.48 20.43 -11.58
C ALA A 447 22.83 21.15 -11.75
N ARG A 448 23.30 21.35 -12.99
CA ARG A 448 24.49 22.16 -13.26
C ARG A 448 24.28 23.65 -12.99
N LEU A 449 23.04 24.15 -13.11
CA LEU A 449 22.73 25.52 -12.70
C LEU A 449 22.91 25.68 -11.20
N LEU A 450 22.52 24.69 -10.37
CA LEU A 450 22.75 24.72 -8.93
C LEU A 450 24.23 24.89 -8.57
N LEU A 451 25.13 24.22 -9.29
CA LEU A 451 26.57 24.35 -9.08
C LEU A 451 27.10 25.78 -9.32
N ALA A 452 26.38 26.58 -10.11
CA ALA A 452 26.71 27.98 -10.39
C ALA A 452 25.96 28.98 -9.47
N THR A 453 25.09 28.50 -8.57
CA THR A 453 24.44 29.34 -7.55
C THR A 453 25.33 29.53 -6.33
N ALA A 454 24.85 30.28 -5.33
CA ALA A 454 25.48 30.38 -4.02
C ALA A 454 25.38 29.10 -3.17
N TYR A 455 24.69 28.05 -3.66
CA TYR A 455 24.48 26.77 -2.96
C TYR A 455 24.99 25.57 -3.78
N PRO A 456 26.27 25.53 -4.19
CA PRO A 456 26.83 24.43 -4.97
C PRO A 456 26.70 23.06 -4.27
N SER A 457 26.63 23.01 -2.94
CA SER A 457 26.37 21.78 -2.16
C SER A 457 25.07 21.09 -2.57
N SER A 458 24.00 21.86 -2.80
CA SER A 458 22.69 21.34 -3.22
C SER A 458 22.77 20.72 -4.62
N GLY A 459 23.54 21.32 -5.52
CA GLY A 459 23.80 20.78 -6.86
C GLY A 459 24.62 19.50 -6.82
N ARG A 460 25.66 19.45 -5.98
CA ARG A 460 26.48 18.25 -5.79
C ARG A 460 25.68 17.10 -5.18
N ALA A 461 24.86 17.38 -4.17
CA ALA A 461 23.98 16.38 -3.56
C ALA A 461 23.04 15.76 -4.61
N PHE A 462 22.39 16.60 -5.41
CA PHE A 462 21.53 16.12 -6.50
C PHE A 462 22.29 15.29 -7.53
N LEU A 463 23.41 15.81 -8.06
CA LEU A 463 24.18 15.11 -9.10
C LEU A 463 24.74 13.78 -8.58
N GLY A 464 25.16 13.74 -7.32
CA GLY A 464 25.58 12.52 -6.65
C GLY A 464 24.48 11.47 -6.64
N GLU A 465 23.28 11.82 -6.15
CA GLU A 465 22.13 10.90 -6.11
C GLU A 465 21.66 10.49 -7.51
N PHE A 466 21.62 11.44 -8.46
CA PHE A 466 21.27 11.19 -9.85
C PHE A 466 22.21 10.14 -10.49
N HIS A 467 23.53 10.35 -10.40
CA HIS A 467 24.51 9.43 -10.96
C HIS A 467 24.50 8.08 -10.23
N PHE A 468 24.33 8.08 -8.91
CA PHE A 468 24.22 6.87 -8.11
C PHE A 468 23.01 6.02 -8.54
N ALA A 469 21.84 6.64 -8.72
CA ALA A 469 20.62 5.96 -9.17
C ALA A 469 20.73 5.40 -10.59
N ARG A 470 21.57 6.02 -11.44
CA ARG A 470 21.90 5.54 -12.80
C ARG A 470 23.10 4.59 -12.84
N GLN A 471 23.60 4.15 -11.68
CA GLN A 471 24.76 3.26 -11.54
C GLN A 471 26.07 3.82 -12.13
N ASP A 472 26.13 5.14 -12.38
CA ASP A 472 27.35 5.85 -12.78
C ASP A 472 28.16 6.22 -11.52
N TYR A 473 28.67 5.19 -10.85
CA TYR A 473 29.32 5.33 -9.54
C TYR A 473 30.59 6.19 -9.59
N GLY A 474 31.26 6.27 -10.74
CA GLY A 474 32.43 7.12 -10.95
C GLY A 474 32.08 8.61 -10.80
N ARG A 475 31.08 9.08 -11.54
CA ARG A 475 30.63 10.47 -11.42
C ARG A 475 29.94 10.75 -10.10
N ALA A 476 29.18 9.78 -9.56
CA ALA A 476 28.59 9.92 -8.23
C ALA A 476 29.68 10.13 -7.17
N LEU A 477 30.76 9.35 -7.22
CA LEU A 477 31.90 9.45 -6.32
C LEU A 477 32.54 10.85 -6.38
N GLU A 478 32.76 11.41 -7.58
CA GLU A 478 33.31 12.76 -7.73
C GLU A 478 32.46 13.82 -7.00
N GLN A 479 31.13 13.74 -7.14
CA GLN A 479 30.23 14.71 -6.51
C GLN A 479 30.15 14.54 -5.00
N TYR A 480 30.02 13.31 -4.53
CA TYR A 480 30.01 13.01 -3.10
C TYR A 480 31.34 13.35 -2.43
N ALA A 481 32.48 13.12 -3.09
CA ALA A 481 33.80 13.42 -2.54
C ALA A 481 33.98 14.93 -2.36
N ALA A 482 33.51 15.73 -3.34
CA ALA A 482 33.50 17.18 -3.23
C ALA A 482 32.55 17.67 -2.12
N LEU A 483 31.36 17.08 -2.01
CA LEU A 483 30.41 17.42 -0.93
C LEU A 483 30.97 17.06 0.45
N TYR A 484 31.71 15.95 0.57
CA TYR A 484 32.33 15.52 1.82
C TYR A 484 33.46 16.45 2.28
N GLN A 485 34.07 17.23 1.39
CA GLN A 485 34.98 18.30 1.82
C GLN A 485 34.24 19.48 2.45
N MET A 486 32.96 19.66 2.17
CA MET A 486 32.12 20.74 2.69
C MET A 486 31.37 20.31 3.96
N ASP A 487 30.87 19.07 4.00
CA ASP A 487 30.21 18.48 5.17
C ASP A 487 30.77 17.07 5.45
N ARG A 488 31.60 16.98 6.49
CA ARG A 488 32.24 15.74 6.95
C ARG A 488 31.40 14.98 7.98
N HIS A 489 30.26 15.52 8.39
CA HIS A 489 29.38 14.94 9.41
C HIS A 489 27.98 14.68 8.86
N SER A 490 27.91 13.92 7.77
CA SER A 490 26.66 13.41 7.19
C SER A 490 26.75 11.90 7.01
N LYS A 491 25.93 11.16 7.77
CA LYS A 491 25.86 9.69 7.72
C LYS A 491 25.55 9.21 6.31
N ASN A 492 24.51 9.77 5.70
CA ASN A 492 24.08 9.39 4.36
C ASN A 492 25.21 9.57 3.34
N LEU A 493 25.89 10.72 3.37
CA LEU A 493 26.99 11.02 2.45
C LEU A 493 28.16 10.04 2.59
N ILE A 494 28.57 9.73 3.82
CA ILE A 494 29.64 8.77 4.11
C ILE A 494 29.26 7.38 3.57
N MET A 495 28.02 6.95 3.82
CA MET A 495 27.52 5.66 3.34
C MET A 495 27.45 5.60 1.81
N ARG A 496 27.03 6.68 1.14
CA ARG A 496 27.05 6.81 -0.32
C ARG A 496 28.46 6.75 -0.89
N LEU A 497 29.42 7.45 -0.27
CA LEU A 497 30.83 7.39 -0.65
C LEU A 497 31.40 5.97 -0.55
N ALA A 498 31.18 5.31 0.58
CA ALA A 498 31.63 3.95 0.80
C ALA A 498 31.01 2.99 -0.23
N ALA A 499 29.71 3.13 -0.51
CA ALA A 499 29.01 2.36 -1.53
C ALA A 499 29.61 2.59 -2.92
N CYS A 500 29.82 3.84 -3.36
CA CYS A 500 30.47 4.14 -4.64
C CYS A 500 31.85 3.49 -4.76
N HIS A 501 32.70 3.61 -3.73
CA HIS A 501 34.00 2.96 -3.74
C HIS A 501 33.89 1.43 -3.84
N LYS A 502 32.97 0.82 -3.08
CA LYS A 502 32.72 -0.63 -3.11
C LYS A 502 32.28 -1.10 -4.50
N GLU A 503 31.30 -0.44 -5.12
CA GLU A 503 30.80 -0.81 -6.46
C GLU A 503 31.85 -0.60 -7.57
N LEU A 504 32.79 0.33 -7.38
CA LEU A 504 33.95 0.51 -8.26
C LEU A 504 35.11 -0.47 -7.98
N GLY A 505 34.97 -1.39 -7.02
CA GLY A 505 36.02 -2.33 -6.60
C GLY A 505 37.14 -1.72 -5.77
N ASN A 506 37.01 -0.45 -5.34
CA ASN A 506 37.98 0.28 -4.53
C ASN A 506 37.79 -0.02 -3.03
N PHE A 507 37.88 -1.28 -2.64
CA PHE A 507 37.50 -1.73 -1.29
C PHE A 507 38.31 -1.07 -0.16
N ASP A 508 39.62 -0.89 -0.33
CA ASP A 508 40.47 -0.22 0.67
C ASP A 508 40.03 1.24 0.92
N ALA A 509 39.58 1.92 -0.15
CA ALA A 509 39.06 3.27 -0.02
C ALA A 509 37.69 3.28 0.67
N ALA A 510 36.80 2.33 0.33
CA ALA A 510 35.52 2.17 1.01
C ALA A 510 35.70 1.91 2.51
N GLN A 511 36.66 1.05 2.88
CA GLN A 511 37.00 0.76 4.27
C GLN A 511 37.50 2.01 5.00
N ARG A 512 38.46 2.75 4.43
CA ARG A 512 38.96 4.01 5.03
C ARG A 512 37.86 5.06 5.22
N VAL A 513 36.93 5.17 4.27
CA VAL A 513 35.78 6.08 4.38
C VAL A 513 34.89 5.68 5.56
N LEU A 514 34.56 4.40 5.70
CA LEU A 514 33.76 3.89 6.82
C LEU A 514 34.47 4.04 8.16
N GLU A 515 35.77 3.74 8.25
CA GLU A 515 36.56 3.94 9.47
C GLU A 515 36.60 5.42 9.89
N SER A 516 36.82 6.32 8.93
CA SER A 516 36.77 7.78 9.17
C SER A 516 35.36 8.21 9.61
N GLY A 517 34.32 7.66 8.99
CA GLY A 517 32.93 7.91 9.34
C GLY A 517 32.57 7.44 10.75
N ILE A 518 32.98 6.23 11.14
CA ILE A 518 32.80 5.68 12.49
C ILE A 518 33.52 6.55 13.52
N SER A 519 34.66 7.13 13.14
CA SER A 519 35.36 8.11 13.97
C SER A 519 34.51 9.36 14.24
N SER A 520 33.69 9.80 13.28
CA SER A 520 32.76 10.93 13.42
C SER A 520 31.43 10.54 14.07
N PHE A 521 31.00 9.28 13.90
CA PHE A 521 29.77 8.71 14.45
C PHE A 521 30.07 7.45 15.29
N PRO A 522 30.70 7.62 16.45
CA PRO A 522 31.16 6.49 17.27
C PRO A 522 30.03 5.69 17.92
N ALA A 523 28.77 6.10 17.82
CA ALA A 523 27.62 5.32 18.28
C ALA A 523 26.83 4.68 17.13
N ASP A 524 27.23 4.88 15.87
CA ASP A 524 26.49 4.35 14.72
C ASP A 524 26.76 2.85 14.51
N ALA A 525 25.76 2.03 14.80
CA ALA A 525 25.82 0.58 14.68
C ALA A 525 25.74 0.13 13.22
N THR A 526 24.95 0.82 12.39
CA THR A 526 24.74 0.48 10.98
C THR A 526 26.04 0.65 10.19
N MET A 527 26.75 1.77 10.37
CA MET A 527 28.02 2.01 9.69
C MET A 527 29.10 0.97 10.06
N ARG A 528 29.14 0.56 11.34
CA ARG A 528 30.03 -0.52 11.80
C ARG A 528 29.68 -1.87 11.19
N TYR A 529 28.40 -2.19 11.11
CA TYR A 529 27.93 -3.41 10.47
C TYR A 529 28.30 -3.42 8.99
N THR A 530 28.06 -2.33 8.26
CA THR A 530 28.46 -2.22 6.85
C THR A 530 29.98 -2.35 6.65
N LEU A 531 30.79 -1.82 7.57
CA LEU A 531 32.25 -2.05 7.54
C LEU A 531 32.58 -3.53 7.74
N ALA A 532 31.92 -4.21 8.68
CA ALA A 532 32.10 -5.64 8.89
C ALA A 532 31.71 -6.46 7.65
N GLU A 533 30.62 -6.10 6.97
CA GLU A 533 30.19 -6.73 5.72
C GLU A 533 31.21 -6.53 4.58
N LEU A 534 31.77 -5.32 4.47
CA LEU A 534 32.81 -5.01 3.49
C LEU A 534 34.05 -5.87 3.72
N VAL A 535 34.54 -5.95 4.96
CA VAL A 535 35.69 -6.79 5.31
C VAL A 535 35.39 -8.27 5.09
N ARG A 536 34.18 -8.72 5.41
CA ARG A 536 33.74 -10.08 5.12
C ARG A 536 33.84 -10.43 3.63
N HIS A 537 33.55 -9.47 2.76
CA HIS A 537 33.62 -9.64 1.32
C HIS A 537 35.07 -9.71 0.80
N THR A 538 36.01 -8.94 1.37
CA THR A 538 37.40 -8.86 0.89
C THR A 538 38.37 -9.80 1.60
N GLY A 539 38.29 -9.90 2.92
CA GLY A 539 39.16 -10.70 3.80
C GLY A 539 38.53 -12.03 4.25
N GLY A 540 37.26 -12.26 3.89
CA GLY A 540 36.53 -13.46 4.28
C GLY A 540 35.93 -13.40 5.68
N VAL A 541 35.25 -14.47 6.07
CA VAL A 541 34.33 -14.44 7.22
C VAL A 541 35.06 -14.35 8.57
N THR A 542 36.22 -14.97 8.71
CA THR A 542 37.00 -14.93 9.97
C THR A 542 37.55 -13.53 10.27
N GLU A 543 38.02 -12.80 9.24
CA GLU A 543 38.56 -11.44 9.40
C GLU A 543 37.49 -10.41 9.77
N SER A 544 36.22 -10.69 9.47
CA SER A 544 35.09 -9.81 9.83
C SER A 544 34.72 -9.84 11.32
N ILE A 545 35.11 -10.88 12.07
CA ILE A 545 34.74 -11.08 13.48
C ILE A 545 35.07 -9.86 14.37
N PRO A 546 36.28 -9.26 14.36
CA PRO A 546 36.56 -8.06 15.17
C PRO A 546 35.65 -6.87 14.82
N TYR A 547 35.27 -6.71 13.56
CA TYR A 547 34.37 -5.64 13.12
C TYR A 547 32.92 -5.89 13.55
N LEU A 548 32.45 -7.15 13.46
CA LEU A 548 31.16 -7.56 14.01
C LEU A 548 31.12 -7.41 15.53
N ALA A 549 32.20 -7.73 16.23
CA ALA A 549 32.32 -7.52 17.68
C ALA A 549 32.25 -6.02 18.04
N SER A 550 32.88 -5.15 17.23
CA SER A 550 32.77 -3.69 17.37
C SER A 550 31.33 -3.19 17.17
N ALA A 551 30.61 -3.72 16.17
CA ALA A 551 29.19 -3.42 15.97
C ALA A 551 28.34 -3.87 17.17
N ARG A 552 28.56 -5.08 17.68
CA ARG A 552 27.85 -5.65 18.84
C ARG A 552 28.11 -4.85 20.12
N LEU A 553 29.28 -4.26 20.30
CA LEU A 553 29.58 -3.41 21.46
C LEU A 553 28.62 -2.20 21.53
N VAL A 554 28.24 -1.66 20.37
CA VAL A 554 27.36 -0.49 20.24
C VAL A 554 25.89 -0.90 20.23
N SER A 555 25.57 -2.04 19.61
CA SER A 555 24.22 -2.62 19.56
C SER A 555 24.25 -4.12 19.92
N PRO A 556 24.18 -4.45 21.22
CA PRO A 556 24.31 -5.84 21.69
C PRO A 556 23.21 -6.80 21.21
N PHE A 557 22.06 -6.25 20.82
CA PHE A 557 20.84 -6.99 20.46
C PHE A 557 20.48 -6.88 18.97
N ASP A 558 21.41 -6.42 18.12
CA ASP A 558 21.20 -6.40 16.67
C ASP A 558 21.25 -7.83 16.11
N SER A 559 20.08 -8.35 15.71
CA SER A 559 19.93 -9.73 15.22
C SER A 559 20.81 -10.02 14.00
N ARG A 560 21.08 -9.02 13.14
CA ARG A 560 21.92 -9.16 11.94
C ARG A 560 23.37 -9.40 12.34
N VAL A 561 23.88 -8.62 13.29
CA VAL A 561 25.24 -8.75 13.81
C VAL A 561 25.43 -10.10 14.51
N LEU A 562 24.45 -10.50 15.34
CA LEU A 562 24.47 -11.78 16.04
C LEU A 562 24.42 -12.96 15.06
N PHE A 563 23.56 -12.90 14.05
CA PHE A 563 23.47 -13.93 13.00
C PHE A 563 24.80 -14.08 12.26
N ASP A 564 25.40 -12.97 11.81
CA ASP A 564 26.67 -13.01 11.08
C ASP A 564 27.85 -13.49 11.93
N LEU A 565 27.88 -13.17 13.23
CA LEU A 565 28.82 -13.79 14.18
C LEU A 565 28.59 -15.30 14.26
N GLY A 566 27.33 -15.75 14.33
CA GLY A 566 26.97 -17.16 14.32
C GLY A 566 27.47 -17.89 13.08
N VAL A 567 27.21 -17.33 11.89
CA VAL A 567 27.71 -17.84 10.60
C VAL A 567 29.24 -17.85 10.57
N ALA A 568 29.89 -16.81 11.10
CA ALA A 568 31.34 -16.70 11.14
C ALA A 568 31.98 -17.78 12.02
N TYR A 569 31.44 -17.99 13.22
CA TYR A 569 31.91 -19.05 14.10
C TYR A 569 31.63 -20.45 13.53
N HIS A 570 30.51 -20.64 12.83
CA HIS A 570 30.23 -21.91 12.17
C HIS A 570 31.28 -22.23 11.10
N ARG A 571 31.55 -21.28 10.19
CA ARG A 571 32.59 -21.44 9.15
C ARG A 571 34.00 -21.60 9.73
N GLY A 572 34.26 -21.02 10.89
CA GLY A 572 35.49 -21.21 11.66
C GLY A 572 35.56 -22.51 12.47
N GLY A 573 34.59 -23.43 12.31
CA GLY A 573 34.56 -24.73 12.98
C GLY A 573 34.15 -24.70 14.46
N LYS A 574 33.62 -23.57 14.97
CA LYS A 574 33.22 -23.39 16.38
C LYS A 574 31.71 -23.52 16.54
N SER A 575 31.16 -24.71 16.32
CA SER A 575 29.71 -24.96 16.27
C SER A 575 28.94 -24.57 17.54
N ALA A 576 29.53 -24.72 18.73
CA ALA A 576 28.90 -24.31 19.98
C ALA A 576 28.70 -22.79 20.06
N LEU A 577 29.72 -22.01 19.68
CA LEU A 577 29.62 -20.55 19.60
C LEU A 577 28.66 -20.12 18.49
N ALA A 578 28.72 -20.79 17.33
CA ALA A 578 27.82 -20.52 16.22
C ALA A 578 26.36 -20.61 16.66
N LEU A 579 26.01 -21.73 17.30
CA LEU A 579 24.68 -21.98 17.80
C LEU A 579 24.27 -20.97 18.87
N TYR A 580 25.14 -20.67 19.84
CA TYR A 580 24.89 -19.65 20.85
C TYR A 580 24.50 -18.30 20.22
N PHE A 581 25.30 -17.82 19.26
CA PHE A 581 25.02 -16.54 18.58
C PHE A 581 23.76 -16.58 17.71
N LEU A 582 23.49 -17.69 17.05
CA LEU A 582 22.27 -17.85 16.24
C LEU A 582 21.02 -17.92 17.13
N GLU A 583 21.08 -18.61 18.27
CA GLU A 583 19.98 -18.67 19.23
C GLU A 583 19.71 -17.28 19.86
N GLU A 584 20.76 -16.53 20.19
CA GLU A 584 20.64 -15.12 20.61
C GLU A 584 20.01 -14.25 19.50
N ALA A 585 20.47 -14.41 18.26
CA ALA A 585 19.92 -13.68 17.11
C ALA A 585 18.43 -14.00 16.89
N LEU A 586 18.06 -15.27 17.00
CA LEU A 586 16.66 -15.72 16.90
C LEU A 586 15.82 -15.20 18.07
N SER A 587 16.39 -15.08 19.27
CA SER A 587 15.68 -14.49 20.40
C SER A 587 15.38 -13.01 20.14
N CYS A 588 16.31 -12.28 19.50
CA CYS A 588 16.17 -10.85 19.19
C CYS A 588 15.19 -10.60 18.02
N ASP A 589 15.15 -11.51 17.04
CA ASP A 589 14.21 -11.47 15.91
C ASP A 589 13.54 -12.85 15.72
N PRO A 590 12.53 -13.18 16.54
CA PRO A 590 11.87 -14.48 16.51
C PRO A 590 11.11 -14.76 15.21
N SER A 591 10.82 -13.73 14.41
CA SER A 591 10.20 -13.85 13.09
C SER A 591 11.20 -14.26 12.01
N ASN A 592 12.50 -14.03 12.19
CA ASN A 592 13.50 -14.20 11.13
C ASN A 592 13.64 -15.64 10.65
N TYR A 593 13.08 -15.92 9.48
CA TYR A 593 13.09 -17.26 8.91
C TYR A 593 14.51 -17.73 8.54
N TYR A 594 15.40 -16.84 8.10
CA TYR A 594 16.77 -17.20 7.75
C TYR A 594 17.56 -17.72 8.95
N ILE A 595 17.39 -17.09 10.13
CA ILE A 595 18.04 -17.55 11.36
C ILE A 595 17.52 -18.94 11.75
N LYS A 596 16.19 -19.14 11.72
CA LYS A 596 15.56 -20.45 11.96
C LYS A 596 16.12 -21.51 11.03
N GLN A 597 16.17 -21.24 9.73
CA GLN A 597 16.68 -22.17 8.72
C GLN A 597 18.17 -22.51 8.95
N TYR A 598 18.98 -21.52 9.32
CA TYR A 598 20.41 -21.76 9.57
C TYR A 598 20.62 -22.61 10.81
N ILE A 599 19.88 -22.33 11.90
CA ILE A 599 19.88 -23.18 13.10
C ILE A 599 19.41 -24.59 12.75
N GLU A 600 18.33 -24.75 11.98
CA GLU A 600 17.86 -26.05 11.50
C GLU A 600 18.92 -26.77 10.64
N THR A 601 19.81 -26.05 9.96
CA THR A 601 20.91 -26.68 9.20
C THR A 601 22.00 -27.21 10.14
N LEU A 602 22.27 -26.52 11.24
CA LEU A 602 23.26 -26.92 12.26
C LEU A 602 22.73 -27.97 13.23
N LYS A 603 21.42 -27.92 13.49
CA LYS A 603 20.63 -28.86 14.28
C LYS A 603 19.45 -29.30 13.41
N PRO A 604 19.67 -30.21 12.43
CA PRO A 604 18.55 -30.77 11.69
C PRO A 604 17.65 -31.51 12.68
N ALA A 605 16.54 -30.89 13.06
CA ALA A 605 15.40 -31.64 13.55
C ALA A 605 15.09 -32.67 12.47
N ALA A 606 14.84 -33.93 12.86
CA ALA A 606 14.23 -34.89 11.95
C ALA A 606 13.00 -34.17 11.35
N ARG A 607 12.93 -33.99 10.01
CA ARG A 607 11.91 -33.14 9.39
C ARG A 607 10.52 -33.71 9.74
N GLU A 608 9.92 -33.15 10.77
CA GLU A 608 8.71 -33.66 11.41
C GLU A 608 7.59 -33.75 10.36
N GLY A 609 6.99 -34.94 10.23
CA GLY A 609 5.95 -35.20 9.25
C GLY A 609 6.42 -35.53 7.82
N SER A 610 7.72 -35.51 7.51
CA SER A 610 8.22 -35.97 6.19
C SER A 610 7.96 -37.45 5.93
N ASN A 611 7.86 -38.25 6.98
CA ASN A 611 7.38 -39.63 6.96
C ASN A 611 5.88 -39.77 6.65
N LEU A 612 5.11 -38.67 6.65
CA LEU A 612 3.69 -38.65 6.27
C LEU A 612 3.47 -38.40 4.78
N LEU A 613 4.53 -38.08 4.04
CA LEU A 613 4.52 -37.98 2.57
C LEU A 613 4.53 -39.38 1.93
N TYR A 614 4.01 -39.48 0.71
CA TYR A 614 3.94 -40.72 -0.03
C TYR A 614 5.35 -41.15 -0.49
N ALA A 615 5.83 -42.26 0.10
CA ALA A 615 7.13 -42.85 -0.19
C ALA A 615 7.09 -43.99 -1.22
N GLY A 616 5.91 -44.35 -1.73
CA GLY A 616 5.75 -45.46 -2.69
C GLY A 616 6.26 -45.14 -4.10
N GLU A 617 6.40 -46.17 -4.93
CA GLU A 617 6.88 -46.06 -6.30
C GLU A 617 5.79 -45.55 -7.26
N VAL A 618 6.19 -44.83 -8.30
CA VAL A 618 5.26 -44.31 -9.34
C VAL A 618 4.58 -45.45 -10.08
N GLN A 619 5.30 -46.55 -10.32
CA GLN A 619 4.82 -47.75 -10.99
C GLN A 619 3.67 -48.42 -10.23
N GLU A 620 3.62 -48.28 -8.90
CA GLU A 620 2.48 -48.75 -8.11
C GLU A 620 1.21 -47.97 -8.44
N LEU A 621 1.32 -46.64 -8.50
CA LEU A 621 0.20 -45.77 -8.85
C LEU A 621 -0.26 -45.99 -10.30
N GLU A 622 0.66 -46.23 -11.23
CA GLU A 622 0.31 -46.59 -12.62
C GLU A 622 -0.48 -47.90 -12.69
N ARG A 623 -0.10 -48.93 -11.90
CA ARG A 623 -0.87 -50.18 -11.82
C ARG A 623 -2.28 -49.95 -11.28
N LEU A 624 -2.43 -49.09 -10.27
CA LEU A 624 -3.74 -48.74 -9.73
C LEU A 624 -4.60 -47.96 -10.75
N ALA A 625 -3.97 -47.16 -11.61
CA ALA A 625 -4.65 -46.39 -12.65
C ALA A 625 -5.03 -47.21 -13.90
N ALA A 626 -4.44 -48.39 -14.11
CA ALA A 626 -4.64 -49.22 -15.30
C ALA A 626 -6.11 -49.52 -15.68
N PRO A 627 -7.06 -49.70 -14.73
CA PRO A 627 -8.48 -49.87 -15.06
C PRO A 627 -9.15 -48.66 -15.73
N TYR A 628 -8.52 -47.47 -15.70
CA TYR A 628 -9.04 -46.20 -16.22
C TYR A 628 -8.26 -45.70 -17.44
N ALA A 629 -7.73 -46.64 -18.25
CA ALA A 629 -6.92 -46.32 -19.43
C ALA A 629 -7.68 -45.58 -20.55
N ASP A 630 -9.02 -45.54 -20.47
CA ASP A 630 -9.92 -44.83 -21.37
C ASP A 630 -10.10 -43.34 -21.02
N GLU A 631 -9.75 -42.92 -19.80
CA GLU A 631 -9.77 -41.50 -19.42
C GLU A 631 -8.60 -40.73 -20.06
N PRO A 632 -8.76 -39.47 -20.51
CA PRO A 632 -7.69 -38.74 -21.23
C PRO A 632 -6.38 -38.59 -20.44
N ALA A 633 -6.50 -38.40 -19.13
CA ALA A 633 -5.39 -38.37 -18.18
C ALA A 633 -5.87 -38.79 -16.78
N VAL A 634 -4.95 -39.33 -15.97
CA VAL A 634 -5.19 -39.69 -14.56
C VAL A 634 -4.13 -39.02 -13.68
N MET A 635 -4.55 -38.37 -12.61
CA MET A 635 -3.65 -37.87 -11.57
C MET A 635 -3.31 -39.01 -10.61
N LEU A 636 -2.13 -39.58 -10.79
CA LEU A 636 -1.60 -40.67 -9.98
C LEU A 636 -1.42 -40.26 -8.51
N LEU A 637 -0.93 -39.04 -8.27
CA LEU A 637 -0.71 -38.48 -6.93
C LEU A 637 -1.05 -36.99 -6.91
N ASP A 638 -1.83 -36.57 -5.92
CA ASP A 638 -2.03 -35.16 -5.55
C ASP A 638 -1.62 -34.98 -4.09
N GLU A 639 -0.40 -34.50 -3.88
CA GLU A 639 0.19 -34.37 -2.55
C GLU A 639 0.57 -32.92 -2.24
N THR A 640 0.10 -32.42 -1.11
CA THR A 640 0.42 -31.08 -0.60
C THR A 640 0.66 -31.13 0.90
N MET A 641 1.78 -30.58 1.36
CA MET A 641 2.11 -30.47 2.78
C MET A 641 2.38 -29.02 3.17
N TYR A 642 1.68 -28.52 4.19
CA TYR A 642 1.98 -27.27 4.87
C TYR A 642 2.65 -27.54 6.23
N ARG A 643 3.76 -26.86 6.50
CA ARG A 643 4.37 -26.70 7.82
C ARG A 643 4.20 -25.25 8.26
N VAL A 644 3.18 -24.98 9.07
CA VAL A 644 2.84 -23.63 9.54
C VAL A 644 3.67 -23.27 10.78
N LEU A 645 4.20 -22.07 10.87
CA LEU A 645 4.97 -21.57 12.00
C LEU A 645 4.08 -20.79 12.98
N ALA A 646 4.61 -20.47 14.17
CA ALA A 646 3.85 -19.77 15.21
C ALA A 646 3.31 -18.41 14.72
N ASP A 647 4.12 -17.66 13.97
CA ASP A 647 3.80 -16.37 13.35
C ASP A 647 2.86 -16.46 12.13
N GLY A 648 2.42 -17.65 11.74
CA GLY A 648 1.55 -17.85 10.57
C GLY A 648 2.27 -18.01 9.23
N SER A 649 3.59 -17.76 9.18
CA SER A 649 4.42 -18.11 8.02
C SER A 649 4.41 -19.61 7.80
N TYR A 650 4.74 -20.09 6.60
CA TYR A 650 4.66 -21.52 6.32
C TYR A 650 5.63 -22.01 5.25
N GLU A 651 5.88 -23.31 5.26
CA GLU A 651 6.48 -24.03 4.14
C GLU A 651 5.44 -24.92 3.48
N ARG A 652 5.28 -24.79 2.16
CA ARG A 652 4.39 -25.62 1.34
C ARG A 652 5.22 -26.50 0.42
N SER A 653 5.11 -27.81 0.56
CA SER A 653 5.64 -28.77 -0.41
C SER A 653 4.52 -29.32 -1.27
N VAL A 654 4.70 -29.37 -2.58
CA VAL A 654 3.73 -29.92 -3.53
C VAL A 654 4.39 -30.98 -4.39
N ARG A 655 3.70 -32.10 -4.61
CA ARG A 655 4.05 -33.12 -5.61
C ARG A 655 2.78 -33.61 -6.30
N LYS A 656 2.73 -33.42 -7.62
CA LYS A 656 1.64 -33.90 -8.47
C LYS A 656 2.20 -34.83 -9.53
N ILE A 657 1.55 -35.97 -9.73
CA ILE A 657 1.95 -36.93 -10.75
C ILE A 657 0.78 -37.20 -11.68
N TYR A 658 0.98 -37.02 -12.99
CA TYR A 658 -0.05 -37.24 -14.01
C TYR A 658 0.38 -38.31 -15.00
N LYS A 659 -0.54 -39.18 -15.41
CA LYS A 659 -0.39 -40.09 -16.56
C LYS A 659 -1.22 -39.56 -17.71
N LEU A 660 -0.59 -39.25 -18.84
CA LEU A 660 -1.27 -38.79 -20.06
C LEU A 660 -1.61 -40.00 -20.92
N GLN A 661 -2.88 -40.19 -21.26
CA GLN A 661 -3.36 -41.40 -21.94
C GLN A 661 -3.93 -41.12 -23.33
N HIS A 662 -4.22 -39.86 -23.66
CA HIS A 662 -4.78 -39.45 -24.96
C HIS A 662 -4.07 -38.23 -25.55
N GLU A 663 -4.04 -38.11 -26.88
CA GLU A 663 -3.34 -37.01 -27.58
C GLU A 663 -4.03 -35.65 -27.41
N SER A 664 -5.35 -35.64 -27.21
CA SER A 664 -6.15 -34.41 -27.09
C SER A 664 -5.82 -33.55 -25.86
N ILE A 665 -5.12 -34.10 -24.85
CA ILE A 665 -4.79 -33.39 -23.62
C ILE A 665 -3.33 -32.92 -23.57
N LEU A 666 -2.51 -33.28 -24.57
CA LEU A 666 -1.08 -32.97 -24.54
C LEU A 666 -0.83 -31.47 -24.47
N ASP A 667 -1.63 -30.67 -25.19
CA ASP A 667 -1.49 -29.21 -25.20
C ASP A 667 -1.72 -28.58 -23.82
N ASP A 668 -2.66 -29.11 -23.03
CA ASP A 668 -2.97 -28.64 -21.68
C ASP A 668 -1.82 -28.88 -20.69
N PHE A 669 -0.95 -29.86 -20.97
CA PHE A 669 0.18 -30.25 -20.12
C PHE A 669 1.55 -29.77 -20.63
N ARG A 670 1.62 -28.99 -21.72
CA ARG A 670 2.89 -28.46 -22.24
C ARG A 670 3.63 -27.58 -21.23
N GLN A 671 2.90 -26.97 -20.31
CA GLN A 671 3.44 -26.09 -19.28
C GLN A 671 2.87 -26.44 -17.91
N GLN A 672 3.65 -26.21 -16.86
CA GLN A 672 3.20 -26.21 -15.47
C GLN A 672 3.52 -24.87 -14.84
N TYR A 673 2.64 -24.38 -13.96
CA TYR A 673 2.78 -23.07 -13.34
C TYR A 673 2.93 -23.19 -11.83
N ILE A 674 3.77 -22.33 -11.27
CA ILE A 674 3.82 -22.07 -9.83
C ILE A 674 3.49 -20.59 -9.63
N VAL A 675 2.33 -20.31 -9.04
CA VAL A 675 1.93 -18.95 -8.65
C VAL A 675 2.44 -18.67 -7.25
N PHE A 676 3.07 -17.51 -7.07
CA PHE A 676 3.69 -17.09 -5.81
C PHE A 676 3.77 -15.56 -5.72
N ASP A 677 3.86 -15.03 -4.51
CA ASP A 677 4.17 -13.61 -4.27
C ASP A 677 5.70 -13.46 -4.08
N PRO A 678 6.45 -12.84 -5.02
CA PRO A 678 7.89 -12.66 -4.90
C PRO A 678 8.31 -11.78 -3.71
N ALA A 679 7.41 -11.00 -3.10
CA ALA A 679 7.74 -10.21 -1.90
C ALA A 679 7.95 -11.13 -0.68
N VAL A 680 7.06 -12.10 -0.48
CA VAL A 680 7.03 -12.96 0.73
C VAL A 680 7.33 -14.43 0.48
N ASP A 681 7.24 -14.90 -0.77
CA ASP A 681 7.45 -16.30 -1.13
C ASP A 681 8.82 -16.55 -1.76
N ARG A 682 9.40 -17.71 -1.44
CA ARG A 682 10.61 -18.24 -2.07
C ARG A 682 10.33 -19.64 -2.61
N ILE A 683 10.40 -19.78 -3.93
CA ILE A 683 10.27 -21.08 -4.60
C ILE A 683 11.62 -21.81 -4.60
N THR A 684 11.63 -23.04 -4.10
CA THR A 684 12.82 -23.92 -4.06
C THR A 684 12.46 -25.32 -4.54
N ASP A 685 13.48 -26.14 -4.82
CA ASP A 685 13.32 -27.57 -5.19
C ASP A 685 12.33 -27.85 -6.33
N VAL A 686 12.30 -26.97 -7.34
CA VAL A 686 11.45 -27.14 -8.52
C VAL A 686 12.03 -28.26 -9.38
N ARG A 687 11.25 -29.32 -9.60
CA ARG A 687 11.58 -30.39 -10.53
C ARG A 687 10.31 -30.84 -11.26
N CYS A 688 10.39 -30.96 -12.57
CA CYS A 688 9.33 -31.53 -13.39
C CYS A 688 9.96 -32.57 -14.30
N THR A 689 9.68 -33.85 -14.08
CA THR A 689 10.26 -34.96 -14.84
C THR A 689 9.19 -35.56 -15.75
N VAL A 690 9.47 -35.62 -17.06
CA VAL A 690 8.66 -36.36 -18.04
C VAL A 690 9.26 -37.75 -18.19
N ILE A 691 8.50 -38.78 -17.84
CA ILE A 691 8.90 -40.18 -17.92
C ILE A 691 8.23 -40.83 -19.12
N ASN A 692 9.04 -41.32 -20.05
CA ASN A 692 8.63 -42.01 -21.25
C ASN A 692 9.30 -43.39 -21.28
N ASP A 693 8.52 -44.48 -21.34
CA ASP A 693 9.03 -45.86 -21.40
C ASP A 693 10.05 -46.19 -20.29
N GLY A 694 9.85 -45.61 -19.10
CA GLY A 694 10.76 -45.77 -17.95
C GLY A 694 11.97 -44.83 -17.92
N ALA A 695 12.24 -44.07 -18.99
CA ALA A 695 13.29 -43.06 -19.03
C ALA A 695 12.74 -41.67 -18.65
N GLY A 696 13.31 -41.06 -17.60
CA GLY A 696 12.95 -39.72 -17.15
C GLY A 696 13.79 -38.63 -17.80
N THR A 697 13.15 -37.57 -18.28
CA THR A 697 13.78 -36.34 -18.76
C THR A 697 13.30 -35.18 -17.90
N ASP A 698 14.21 -34.49 -17.22
CA ASP A 698 13.87 -33.29 -16.46
C ASP A 698 13.62 -32.11 -17.41
N ALA A 699 12.57 -31.34 -17.13
CA ALA A 699 12.27 -30.10 -17.83
C ALA A 699 13.38 -29.07 -17.60
N ALA A 700 13.66 -28.25 -18.62
CA ALA A 700 14.60 -27.14 -18.52
C ALA A 700 14.12 -26.07 -17.52
N GLU A 701 15.05 -25.22 -17.05
CA GLU A 701 14.69 -24.11 -16.18
C GLU A 701 13.60 -23.23 -16.80
N GLY A 702 12.52 -23.06 -16.04
CA GLY A 702 11.42 -22.18 -16.38
C GLY A 702 11.76 -20.70 -16.26
N TYR A 703 10.93 -19.85 -16.85
CA TYR A 703 11.01 -18.39 -16.67
C TYR A 703 9.92 -17.90 -15.70
N THR A 704 10.14 -16.72 -15.13
CA THR A 704 9.16 -16.05 -14.25
C THR A 704 8.62 -14.83 -14.96
N HIS A 705 7.31 -14.61 -14.87
CA HIS A 705 6.66 -13.41 -15.38
C HIS A 705 5.60 -12.92 -14.38
N SER A 706 5.33 -11.62 -14.37
CA SER A 706 4.27 -11.03 -13.55
C SER A 706 2.91 -11.45 -14.08
N LEU A 707 1.95 -11.66 -13.17
CA LEU A 707 0.54 -11.86 -13.51
C LEU A 707 -0.25 -10.54 -13.57
N SER A 708 0.41 -9.40 -13.40
CA SER A 708 -0.21 -8.09 -13.67
C SER A 708 -0.72 -8.03 -15.11
N GLU A 709 -1.87 -7.39 -15.28
CA GLU A 709 -2.52 -7.13 -16.57
C GLU A 709 -2.59 -5.60 -16.80
N PRO A 710 -1.50 -4.96 -17.29
CA PRO A 710 -1.47 -3.51 -17.47
C PRO A 710 -2.56 -2.98 -18.43
N GLU A 711 -2.96 -3.78 -19.42
CA GLU A 711 -4.04 -3.45 -20.36
C GLU A 711 -5.40 -3.32 -19.63
N SER A 712 -5.67 -4.24 -18.70
CA SER A 712 -6.82 -4.24 -17.80
C SER A 712 -6.66 -3.28 -16.60
N ARG A 713 -5.46 -2.70 -16.41
CA ARG A 713 -5.07 -1.87 -15.25
C ARG A 713 -5.20 -2.62 -13.92
N LEU A 714 -4.93 -3.92 -13.94
CA LEU A 714 -4.88 -4.77 -12.75
C LEU A 714 -3.41 -5.07 -12.44
N TYR A 715 -2.96 -4.66 -11.26
CA TYR A 715 -1.60 -4.79 -10.80
C TYR A 715 -1.58 -5.69 -9.57
N TYR A 716 -0.88 -6.81 -9.71
CA TYR A 716 -0.65 -7.79 -8.66
C TYR A 716 0.84 -7.85 -8.35
N ASP A 717 1.18 -8.13 -7.10
CA ASP A 717 2.53 -8.53 -6.73
C ASP A 717 2.81 -9.98 -7.11
N VAL A 718 1.79 -10.81 -7.32
CA VAL A 718 1.99 -12.22 -7.71
C VAL A 718 2.61 -12.40 -9.10
N SER A 719 3.46 -13.43 -9.17
CA SER A 719 4.14 -13.88 -10.38
C SER A 719 3.89 -15.36 -10.64
N ALA A 720 4.02 -15.77 -11.90
CA ALA A 720 3.99 -17.17 -12.29
C ALA A 720 5.37 -17.62 -12.78
N ARG A 721 5.88 -18.70 -12.18
CA ARG A 721 7.03 -19.45 -12.72
C ARG A 721 6.52 -20.56 -13.62
N THR A 722 6.83 -20.47 -14.92
CA THR A 722 6.39 -21.39 -15.96
C THR A 722 7.46 -22.43 -16.25
N VAL A 723 7.15 -23.71 -16.08
CA VAL A 723 8.02 -24.85 -16.43
C VAL A 723 7.52 -25.45 -17.74
N ASN A 724 8.36 -25.47 -18.77
CA ASN A 724 8.01 -26.04 -20.09
C ASN A 724 8.40 -27.52 -20.15
N LEU A 725 7.48 -28.39 -20.58
CA LEU A 725 7.69 -29.84 -20.56
C LEU A 725 8.17 -30.33 -21.93
N PRO A 726 9.38 -30.93 -22.03
CA PRO A 726 9.88 -31.46 -23.29
C PRO A 726 9.25 -32.81 -23.63
N SER A 727 9.04 -33.07 -24.92
CA SER A 727 8.79 -34.42 -25.47
C SER A 727 7.66 -35.21 -24.80
N ILE A 728 6.59 -34.53 -24.37
CA ILE A 728 5.36 -35.17 -23.91
C ILE A 728 4.69 -35.91 -25.08
N ARG A 729 4.17 -37.10 -24.82
CA ARG A 729 3.45 -37.95 -25.78
C ARG A 729 2.39 -38.78 -25.07
N LYS A 730 1.53 -39.45 -25.84
CA LYS A 730 0.62 -40.45 -25.29
C LYS A 730 1.41 -41.48 -24.48
N GLY A 731 1.00 -41.72 -23.24
CA GLY A 731 1.65 -42.62 -22.29
C GLY A 731 2.68 -41.95 -21.36
N SER A 732 3.04 -40.67 -21.56
CA SER A 732 3.97 -39.97 -20.68
C SER A 732 3.45 -39.88 -19.24
N VAL A 733 4.35 -39.99 -18.27
CA VAL A 733 4.10 -39.63 -16.87
C VAL A 733 4.82 -38.34 -16.54
N ILE A 734 4.14 -37.40 -15.89
CA ILE A 734 4.69 -36.12 -15.44
C ILE A 734 4.79 -36.17 -13.91
N ASP A 735 5.99 -36.09 -13.32
CA ASP A 735 6.21 -35.92 -11.88
C ASP A 735 6.66 -34.47 -11.62
N PHE A 736 5.73 -33.64 -11.14
CA PHE A 736 5.95 -32.23 -10.87
C PHE A 736 5.99 -31.97 -9.38
N ARG A 737 7.09 -31.39 -8.90
CA ARG A 737 7.29 -31.06 -7.48
C ARG A 737 7.97 -29.72 -7.28
N TYR A 738 7.62 -29.05 -6.20
CA TYR A 738 8.26 -27.81 -5.79
C TYR A 738 8.01 -27.54 -4.31
N ARG A 739 8.76 -26.59 -3.76
CA ARG A 739 8.55 -26.04 -2.43
C ARG A 739 8.37 -24.53 -2.48
N VAL A 740 7.50 -24.02 -1.62
CA VAL A 740 7.31 -22.59 -1.36
C VAL A 740 7.58 -22.34 0.11
N LYS A 741 8.43 -21.38 0.42
CA LYS A 741 8.60 -20.85 1.77
C LYS A 741 7.95 -19.47 1.78
N SER A 742 6.95 -19.25 2.63
CA SER A 742 6.15 -18.04 2.67
C SER A 742 6.32 -17.32 4.00
N GLU A 743 6.72 -16.05 3.92
CA GLU A 743 6.81 -15.09 5.03
C GLU A 743 5.52 -14.28 5.18
N ALA A 744 4.39 -14.78 4.65
CA ALA A 744 3.10 -14.09 4.64
C ALA A 744 2.49 -13.89 6.04
N GLY A 745 2.90 -14.66 7.06
CA GLY A 745 2.32 -14.62 8.40
C GLY A 745 2.23 -13.22 9.02
N PRO A 746 3.36 -12.49 9.13
CA PRO A 746 3.39 -11.10 9.58
C PRO A 746 2.50 -10.15 8.77
N VAL A 747 2.44 -10.30 7.44
CA VAL A 747 1.61 -9.44 6.55
C VAL A 747 0.13 -9.56 6.90
N TYR A 748 -0.33 -10.75 7.27
CA TYR A 748 -1.71 -11.03 7.67
C TYR A 748 -1.91 -11.02 9.19
N HIS A 749 -1.02 -10.36 9.95
CA HIS A 749 -1.08 -10.24 11.41
C HIS A 749 -1.21 -11.59 12.14
N GLY A 750 -0.49 -12.60 11.67
CA GLY A 750 -0.45 -13.94 12.25
C GLY A 750 -1.58 -14.89 11.82
N ALA A 751 -2.53 -14.39 11.03
CA ALA A 751 -3.63 -15.19 10.48
C ALA A 751 -3.14 -16.09 9.34
N PHE A 752 -3.50 -17.36 9.40
CA PHE A 752 -3.32 -18.38 8.37
C PHE A 752 -4.69 -18.79 7.82
N SER A 753 -4.88 -18.66 6.51
CA SER A 753 -6.10 -19.05 5.80
C SER A 753 -5.75 -19.60 4.41
N GLU A 754 -5.85 -20.92 4.22
CA GLU A 754 -5.48 -21.59 2.96
C GLU A 754 -6.61 -22.49 2.45
N ARG A 755 -6.86 -22.45 1.13
CA ARG A 755 -7.74 -23.39 0.42
C ARG A 755 -6.89 -24.34 -0.42
N VAL A 756 -6.89 -25.62 -0.06
CA VAL A 756 -6.20 -26.68 -0.80
C VAL A 756 -7.24 -27.44 -1.62
N ALA A 757 -7.36 -27.09 -2.91
CA ALA A 757 -8.23 -27.78 -3.86
C ALA A 757 -7.56 -29.06 -4.40
N THR A 758 -8.37 -30.08 -4.69
CA THR A 758 -7.90 -31.38 -5.20
C THR A 758 -8.87 -31.95 -6.24
N GLY A 759 -8.37 -32.81 -7.12
CA GLY A 759 -9.15 -33.42 -8.19
C GLY A 759 -9.65 -32.42 -9.23
N GLY A 760 -10.82 -32.71 -9.81
CA GLY A 760 -11.43 -31.90 -10.85
C GLY A 760 -11.79 -32.75 -12.08
N GLU A 761 -11.24 -32.38 -13.23
CA GLU A 761 -11.47 -33.06 -14.52
C GLU A 761 -10.67 -34.37 -14.67
N TYR A 762 -9.75 -34.65 -13.74
CA TYR A 762 -8.92 -35.85 -13.76
C TYR A 762 -9.15 -36.68 -12.49
N ARG A 763 -9.23 -38.01 -12.69
CA ARG A 763 -9.28 -38.98 -11.59
C ARG A 763 -8.05 -38.85 -10.71
N VAL A 764 -8.23 -38.93 -9.39
CA VAL A 764 -7.14 -38.89 -8.41
C VAL A 764 -6.96 -40.26 -7.77
N MET A 765 -5.86 -40.94 -8.05
CA MET A 765 -5.61 -42.28 -7.49
C MET A 765 -5.21 -42.23 -6.01
N ARG A 766 -4.40 -41.24 -5.63
CA ARG A 766 -3.98 -40.99 -4.25
C ARG A 766 -3.99 -39.49 -3.97
N LEU A 767 -4.76 -39.09 -2.96
CA LEU A 767 -4.73 -37.77 -2.36
C LEU A 767 -4.02 -37.84 -1.00
N ASN A 768 -3.10 -36.91 -0.74
CA ASN A 768 -2.49 -36.73 0.58
C ASN A 768 -2.27 -35.24 0.88
N ILE A 769 -3.12 -34.66 1.73
CA ILE A 769 -2.95 -33.29 2.24
C ILE A 769 -2.50 -33.37 3.69
N VAL A 770 -1.38 -32.72 4.02
CA VAL A 770 -0.82 -32.70 5.38
C VAL A 770 -0.68 -31.25 5.83
N VAL A 771 -1.20 -30.88 6.99
CA VAL A 771 -1.01 -29.56 7.59
C VAL A 771 -0.53 -29.71 9.02
N SER A 772 0.73 -29.35 9.27
CA SER A 772 1.40 -29.44 10.56
C SER A 772 1.60 -28.04 11.15
N PHE A 773 1.16 -27.82 12.39
CA PHE A 773 1.21 -26.51 13.06
C PHE A 773 1.55 -26.66 14.56
N PRO A 774 2.11 -25.64 15.21
CA PRO A 774 2.49 -25.71 16.62
C PRO A 774 1.26 -25.96 17.50
N ALA A 775 1.42 -26.71 18.59
CA ALA A 775 0.30 -27.09 19.45
C ALA A 775 -0.43 -25.88 20.07
N GLU A 776 0.28 -24.77 20.27
CA GLU A 776 -0.22 -23.49 20.77
C GLU A 776 -1.02 -22.69 19.73
N LYS A 777 -0.88 -22.99 18.43
CA LYS A 777 -1.63 -22.31 17.36
C LYS A 777 -2.96 -23.02 17.11
N THR A 778 -4.02 -22.24 16.93
CA THR A 778 -5.34 -22.78 16.56
C THR A 778 -5.55 -22.67 15.07
N ILE A 779 -5.70 -23.81 14.40
CA ILE A 779 -6.10 -23.90 12.99
C ILE A 779 -7.31 -24.83 12.90
N TYR A 780 -8.39 -24.33 12.29
CA TYR A 780 -9.61 -25.06 12.00
C TYR A 780 -9.54 -25.67 10.60
N CYS A 781 -10.04 -26.90 10.45
CA CYS A 781 -10.22 -27.54 9.15
C CYS A 781 -11.72 -27.55 8.77
N ARG A 782 -12.04 -27.18 7.53
CA ARG A 782 -13.36 -27.35 6.91
C ARG A 782 -13.17 -28.08 5.58
N LEU A 783 -14.05 -29.04 5.29
CA LEU A 783 -13.99 -29.85 4.08
C LEU A 783 -15.21 -29.57 3.22
N ARG A 784 -15.00 -29.41 1.91
CA ARG A 784 -16.07 -29.34 0.92
C ARG A 784 -15.80 -30.37 -0.17
N GLY A 785 -16.77 -31.25 -0.44
CA GLY A 785 -16.61 -32.33 -1.42
C GLY A 785 -15.62 -33.44 -1.02
N ILE A 786 -15.06 -33.40 0.19
CA ILE A 786 -14.19 -34.44 0.76
C ILE A 786 -14.91 -35.09 1.95
N PRO A 787 -15.03 -36.42 2.02
CA PRO A 787 -15.72 -37.08 3.11
C PRO A 787 -14.97 -36.86 4.43
N ALA A 788 -15.71 -36.61 5.52
CA ALA A 788 -15.11 -36.38 6.85
C ALA A 788 -14.24 -37.56 7.33
N SER A 789 -14.53 -38.78 6.86
CA SER A 789 -13.73 -39.98 7.14
C SER A 789 -12.30 -39.94 6.55
N ALA A 790 -12.04 -39.06 5.58
CA ALA A 790 -10.71 -38.86 5.00
C ALA A 790 -9.76 -38.09 5.92
N LEU A 791 -10.29 -37.33 6.90
CA LEU A 791 -9.50 -36.50 7.81
C LEU A 791 -9.11 -37.28 9.07
N ARG A 792 -7.81 -37.20 9.41
CA ARG A 792 -7.23 -37.64 10.68
C ARG A 792 -6.51 -36.47 11.33
N GLU A 793 -6.75 -36.28 12.63
CA GLU A 793 -5.94 -35.40 13.46
C GLU A 793 -4.95 -36.23 14.27
N ILE A 794 -3.67 -35.83 14.25
CA ILE A 794 -2.58 -36.54 14.91
C ILE A 794 -1.76 -35.52 15.72
N ARG A 795 -1.16 -35.97 16.82
CA ARG A 795 -0.12 -35.22 17.54
C ARG A 795 1.23 -35.88 17.27
N ALA A 796 2.21 -35.09 16.85
CA ALA A 796 3.57 -35.54 16.58
C ALA A 796 4.54 -34.43 16.98
N ASP A 797 5.58 -34.76 17.75
CA ASP A 797 6.73 -33.89 18.00
C ASP A 797 6.38 -32.47 18.51
N GLY A 798 5.40 -32.36 19.43
CA GLY A 798 4.96 -31.06 19.97
C GLY A 798 4.07 -30.24 19.03
N ARG A 799 3.62 -30.83 17.91
CA ARG A 799 2.78 -30.22 16.89
C ARG A 799 1.45 -30.96 16.73
N ARG A 800 0.45 -30.26 16.18
CA ARG A 800 -0.81 -30.84 15.70
C ARG A 800 -0.75 -30.98 14.20
N VAL A 801 -1.28 -32.09 13.68
CA VAL A 801 -1.27 -32.41 12.26
C VAL A 801 -2.67 -32.79 11.79
N TYR A 802 -3.17 -32.11 10.76
CA TYR A 802 -4.28 -32.62 9.96
C TYR A 802 -3.72 -33.41 8.78
N ARG A 803 -4.18 -34.65 8.60
CA ARG A 803 -3.88 -35.47 7.43
C ARG A 803 -5.17 -35.86 6.75
N ILE A 804 -5.30 -35.56 5.46
CA ILE A 804 -6.46 -35.88 4.63
C ILE A 804 -6.00 -36.82 3.53
N THR A 805 -6.55 -38.03 3.50
CA THR A 805 -6.22 -39.04 2.50
C THR A 805 -7.47 -39.60 1.84
N SER A 806 -7.43 -39.72 0.51
CA SER A 806 -8.47 -40.37 -0.28
C SER A 806 -7.82 -41.21 -1.38
N GLU A 807 -8.54 -42.24 -1.83
CA GLU A 807 -8.11 -43.13 -2.90
C GLU A 807 -9.14 -43.12 -4.03
N ASN A 808 -8.67 -43.20 -5.27
CA ASN A 808 -9.51 -43.37 -6.47
C ASN A 808 -10.74 -42.44 -6.51
N THR A 809 -10.50 -41.14 -6.40
CA THR A 809 -11.55 -40.12 -6.49
C THR A 809 -11.89 -39.86 -7.95
N ALA A 810 -13.15 -40.07 -8.32
CA ALA A 810 -13.62 -39.92 -9.69
C ALA A 810 -13.59 -38.44 -10.17
N PRO A 811 -13.36 -38.18 -11.47
CA PRO A 811 -13.43 -36.85 -12.04
C PRO A 811 -14.88 -36.42 -12.27
N TYR A 812 -15.10 -35.12 -12.45
CA TYR A 812 -16.29 -34.63 -13.16
C TYR A 812 -15.97 -34.46 -14.64
N ARG A 813 -16.97 -34.61 -15.51
CA ARG A 813 -16.83 -34.34 -16.94
C ARG A 813 -17.11 -32.87 -17.23
N ALA A 814 -16.20 -32.20 -17.93
CA ALA A 814 -16.43 -30.81 -18.36
C ALA A 814 -17.59 -30.72 -19.38
N GLU A 815 -18.51 -29.79 -19.15
CA GLU A 815 -19.66 -29.53 -20.01
C GLU A 815 -19.76 -28.02 -20.30
N SER A 816 -20.17 -27.62 -21.50
CA SER A 816 -20.41 -26.19 -21.80
C SER A 816 -21.42 -25.61 -20.82
N TYR A 817 -21.19 -24.41 -20.29
CA TYR A 817 -22.07 -23.75 -19.30
C TYR A 817 -22.28 -24.58 -18.00
N MET A 818 -21.29 -25.40 -17.60
CA MET A 818 -21.27 -26.03 -16.28
C MET A 818 -21.03 -25.01 -15.15
N PRO A 819 -21.26 -25.38 -13.88
CA PRO A 819 -20.85 -24.56 -12.75
C PRO A 819 -19.33 -24.29 -12.76
N PRO A 820 -18.87 -23.12 -12.28
CA PRO A 820 -17.45 -22.82 -12.19
C PRO A 820 -16.69 -23.87 -11.37
N ALA A 821 -15.43 -24.13 -11.72
CA ALA A 821 -14.58 -25.12 -11.03
C ALA A 821 -14.51 -24.92 -9.51
N PHE A 822 -14.63 -23.66 -9.04
CA PHE A 822 -14.72 -23.37 -7.62
C PHE A 822 -15.86 -24.12 -6.93
N ASP A 823 -17.03 -24.30 -7.55
CA ASP A 823 -18.18 -24.98 -6.94
C ASP A 823 -18.01 -26.51 -6.94
N LEU A 824 -17.28 -27.03 -7.93
CA LEU A 824 -17.20 -28.46 -8.20
C LEU A 824 -15.98 -29.13 -7.56
N GLN A 825 -14.84 -28.42 -7.49
CA GLN A 825 -13.61 -28.98 -6.98
C GLN A 825 -13.69 -29.21 -5.46
N PRO A 826 -13.47 -30.47 -5.01
CA PRO A 826 -13.24 -30.76 -3.61
C PRO A 826 -12.09 -29.93 -3.05
N ALA A 827 -12.23 -29.46 -1.82
CA ALA A 827 -11.21 -28.65 -1.17
C ALA A 827 -11.23 -28.81 0.36
N ALA A 828 -10.04 -28.69 0.95
CA ALA A 828 -9.84 -28.50 2.37
C ALA A 828 -9.48 -27.03 2.65
N PHE A 829 -10.11 -26.45 3.67
CA PHE A 829 -9.89 -25.08 4.11
C PHE A 829 -9.28 -25.10 5.50
N PHE A 830 -8.15 -24.43 5.68
CA PHE A 830 -7.43 -24.33 6.94
C PHE A 830 -7.46 -22.89 7.41
N LEU A 831 -8.13 -22.61 8.53
CA LEU A 831 -8.52 -21.26 8.93
C LEU A 831 -8.05 -20.94 10.34
N SER A 832 -7.61 -19.71 10.59
CA SER A 832 -7.33 -19.22 11.95
C SER A 832 -8.58 -18.78 12.71
N HIS A 833 -9.62 -18.37 11.98
CA HIS A 833 -10.88 -17.88 12.54
C HIS A 833 -11.93 -18.99 12.56
N ARG A 834 -12.70 -19.07 13.64
CA ARG A 834 -13.72 -20.12 13.87
C ARG A 834 -15.02 -19.85 13.12
N ASP A 835 -15.42 -18.59 13.08
CA ASP A 835 -16.72 -18.11 12.63
C ASP A 835 -16.60 -16.69 12.03
N TRP A 836 -17.70 -16.19 11.44
CA TRP A 836 -17.71 -14.88 10.79
C TRP A 836 -17.58 -13.69 11.76
N ALA A 837 -17.87 -13.88 13.05
CA ALA A 837 -17.69 -12.82 14.05
C ALA A 837 -16.20 -12.56 14.29
N GLU A 838 -15.39 -13.61 14.42
CA GLU A 838 -13.93 -13.50 14.49
C GLU A 838 -13.34 -12.90 13.20
N VAL A 839 -13.85 -13.30 12.03
CA VAL A 839 -13.44 -12.70 10.74
C VAL A 839 -13.78 -11.21 10.70
N GLN A 840 -14.96 -10.81 11.17
CA GLN A 840 -15.37 -9.40 11.22
C GLN A 840 -14.45 -8.60 12.14
N GLN A 841 -14.13 -9.10 13.33
CA GLN A 841 -13.23 -8.40 14.26
C GLN A 841 -11.84 -8.20 13.65
N TRP A 842 -11.32 -9.22 12.97
CA TRP A 842 -10.06 -9.12 12.23
C TRP A 842 -10.17 -8.10 11.09
N TYR A 843 -11.18 -8.20 10.24
CA TYR A 843 -11.36 -7.27 9.11
C TYR A 843 -11.62 -5.82 9.55
N ALA A 844 -12.33 -5.61 10.66
CA ALA A 844 -12.56 -4.30 11.27
C ALA A 844 -11.24 -3.62 11.67
N SER A 845 -10.23 -4.40 12.09
CA SER A 845 -8.90 -3.87 12.36
C SER A 845 -8.25 -3.27 11.10
N LEU A 846 -8.50 -3.88 9.93
CA LEU A 846 -8.04 -3.35 8.64
C LEU A 846 -8.80 -2.10 8.21
N LEU A 847 -10.08 -1.96 8.56
CA LEU A 847 -10.93 -0.81 8.20
C LEU A 847 -10.79 0.40 9.13
N ARG A 848 -10.13 0.25 10.29
CA ARG A 848 -10.04 1.29 11.32
C ARG A 848 -9.48 2.60 10.76
N ASN A 849 -10.21 3.70 10.97
CA ASN A 849 -9.85 5.06 10.53
C ASN A 849 -9.70 5.22 9.00
N ARG A 850 -10.42 4.42 8.20
CA ARG A 850 -10.34 4.48 6.72
C ARG A 850 -11.59 5.00 6.01
N ALA A 851 -12.78 4.79 6.56
CA ALA A 851 -14.03 5.33 6.04
C ALA A 851 -14.20 6.83 6.39
N VAL A 852 -13.22 7.66 6.05
CA VAL A 852 -13.19 9.08 6.46
C VAL A 852 -13.45 9.97 5.24
N ALA A 853 -14.46 10.86 5.35
CA ALA A 853 -14.70 11.91 4.37
C ALA A 853 -13.80 13.13 4.67
N GLY A 854 -12.81 13.35 3.80
CA GLY A 854 -11.94 14.52 3.84
C GLY A 854 -12.64 15.82 3.42
N ASP A 855 -11.97 16.96 3.57
CA ASP A 855 -12.54 18.28 3.28
C ASP A 855 -13.00 18.43 1.82
N GLU A 856 -12.24 17.86 0.87
CA GLU A 856 -12.61 17.87 -0.55
C GLU A 856 -13.92 17.10 -0.79
N MET A 857 -14.05 15.91 -0.20
CA MET A 857 -15.27 15.09 -0.29
C MET A 857 -16.46 15.84 0.32
N LYS A 858 -16.30 16.43 1.51
CA LYS A 858 -17.36 17.21 2.17
C LYS A 858 -17.79 18.42 1.36
N LYS A 859 -16.84 19.15 0.78
CA LYS A 859 -17.12 20.28 -0.12
C LYS A 859 -17.90 19.79 -1.34
N LYS A 860 -17.42 18.72 -1.98
CA LYS A 860 -18.08 18.17 -3.17
C LYS A 860 -19.47 17.66 -2.88
N LEU A 861 -19.66 17.01 -1.74
CA LEU A 861 -20.97 16.54 -1.29
C LEU A 861 -21.98 17.69 -1.20
N LYS A 862 -21.57 18.85 -0.66
CA LYS A 862 -22.44 20.04 -0.61
C LYS A 862 -22.76 20.64 -1.98
N GLU A 863 -21.90 20.44 -2.98
CA GLU A 863 -22.15 20.89 -4.36
C GLU A 863 -23.16 19.98 -5.07
N ILE A 864 -23.08 18.66 -4.86
CA ILE A 864 -23.89 17.69 -5.60
C ILE A 864 -25.21 17.35 -4.86
N VAL A 865 -25.24 17.39 -3.53
CA VAL A 865 -26.43 17.11 -2.73
C VAL A 865 -27.03 18.39 -2.15
N LEU A 866 -28.33 18.60 -2.42
CA LEU A 866 -29.11 19.69 -1.86
C LEU A 866 -29.77 19.27 -0.53
N PRO A 867 -30.00 20.20 0.42
CA PRO A 867 -30.70 19.89 1.67
C PRO A 867 -32.11 19.28 1.49
N ALA A 868 -32.78 19.59 0.37
CA ALA A 868 -34.12 19.09 0.05
C ALA A 868 -34.10 17.69 -0.62
N ASP A 869 -32.94 17.16 -0.99
CA ASP A 869 -32.85 15.84 -1.63
C ASP A 869 -33.25 14.73 -0.64
N GLY A 870 -34.15 13.85 -1.07
CA GLY A 870 -34.49 12.63 -0.34
C GLY A 870 -33.33 11.60 -0.36
N PRO A 871 -33.35 10.59 0.52
CA PRO A 871 -32.27 9.60 0.62
C PRO A 871 -31.90 8.90 -0.71
N GLU A 872 -32.88 8.51 -1.53
CA GLU A 872 -32.62 7.87 -2.82
C GLU A 872 -31.93 8.81 -3.82
N GLU A 873 -32.36 10.08 -3.86
CA GLU A 873 -31.76 11.08 -4.76
C GLU A 873 -30.32 11.40 -4.36
N LYS A 874 -30.03 11.43 -3.05
CA LYS A 874 -28.66 11.54 -2.54
C LYS A 874 -27.79 10.38 -3.00
N VAL A 875 -28.27 9.13 -2.87
CA VAL A 875 -27.55 7.93 -3.33
C VAL A 875 -27.26 8.01 -4.81
N ARG A 876 -28.25 8.35 -5.63
CA ARG A 876 -28.10 8.49 -7.08
C ARG A 876 -27.00 9.49 -7.43
N LYS A 877 -27.07 10.72 -6.93
CA LYS A 877 -26.09 11.77 -7.23
C LYS A 877 -24.68 11.42 -6.75
N ILE A 878 -24.55 10.83 -5.56
CA ILE A 878 -23.27 10.39 -5.02
C ILE A 878 -22.67 9.26 -5.87
N TYR A 879 -23.48 8.27 -6.23
CA TYR A 879 -23.05 7.15 -7.06
C TYR A 879 -22.57 7.60 -8.43
N GLU A 880 -23.36 8.44 -9.11
CA GLU A 880 -23.00 9.01 -10.42
C GLU A 880 -21.69 9.79 -10.35
N HIS A 881 -21.53 10.61 -9.31
CA HIS A 881 -20.31 11.39 -9.07
C HIS A 881 -19.08 10.49 -8.89
N VAL A 882 -19.16 9.51 -7.98
CA VAL A 882 -18.01 8.62 -7.71
C VAL A 882 -17.68 7.76 -8.93
N SER A 883 -18.68 7.21 -9.62
CA SER A 883 -18.51 6.39 -10.82
C SER A 883 -17.89 7.18 -11.99
N ALA A 884 -18.21 8.47 -12.09
CA ALA A 884 -17.64 9.37 -13.10
C ALA A 884 -16.21 9.81 -12.77
N GLU A 885 -15.95 10.22 -11.53
CA GLU A 885 -14.71 10.89 -11.14
C GLU A 885 -13.60 9.93 -10.70
N VAL A 886 -13.93 8.77 -10.14
CA VAL A 886 -12.95 7.80 -9.65
C VAL A 886 -12.75 6.70 -10.69
N ARG A 887 -11.50 6.53 -11.13
CA ARG A 887 -11.12 5.54 -12.13
C ARG A 887 -10.72 4.23 -11.47
N TYR A 888 -11.30 3.15 -11.97
CA TYR A 888 -10.92 1.80 -11.53
C TYR A 888 -9.47 1.47 -11.95
N VAL A 889 -8.64 1.16 -10.95
CA VAL A 889 -7.26 0.66 -11.08
C VAL A 889 -7.05 -0.36 -9.97
N GLY A 890 -6.89 -1.63 -10.33
CA GLY A 890 -6.79 -2.73 -9.36
C GLY A 890 -5.40 -2.81 -8.75
N PHE A 891 -5.20 -2.35 -7.51
CA PHE A 891 -3.95 -2.51 -6.78
C PHE A 891 -4.12 -3.62 -5.72
N GLU A 892 -3.74 -4.84 -6.07
CA GLU A 892 -3.87 -6.00 -5.20
C GLU A 892 -2.48 -6.39 -4.65
N LEU A 893 -1.86 -5.46 -3.91
CA LEU A 893 -0.49 -5.60 -3.39
C LEU A 893 -0.48 -5.88 -1.88
N GLY A 894 0.03 -7.04 -1.48
CA GLY A 894 0.22 -7.47 -0.09
C GLY A 894 -1.09 -7.44 0.70
N ILE A 895 -1.06 -6.83 1.89
CA ILE A 895 -2.28 -6.59 2.68
C ILE A 895 -3.29 -5.70 1.95
N GLY A 896 -2.82 -4.91 0.99
CA GLY A 896 -3.65 -4.16 0.07
C GLY A 896 -4.60 -5.05 -0.72
N GLY A 897 -4.36 -6.35 -0.90
CA GLY A 897 -5.36 -7.27 -1.47
C GLY A 897 -6.68 -7.38 -0.68
N LEU A 898 -6.65 -7.01 0.61
CA LEU A 898 -7.81 -7.12 1.53
C LEU A 898 -8.17 -5.76 2.14
N GLN A 899 -7.18 -4.93 2.43
CA GLN A 899 -7.33 -3.65 3.12
C GLN A 899 -7.48 -2.50 2.11
N PRO A 900 -8.62 -1.78 2.09
CA PRO A 900 -8.75 -0.59 1.26
C PRO A 900 -7.83 0.53 1.79
N ARG A 901 -7.43 1.45 0.91
CA ARG A 901 -6.84 2.74 1.29
C ARG A 901 -7.90 3.59 2.02
N ARG A 902 -7.48 4.68 2.66
CA ARG A 902 -8.45 5.63 3.22
C ARG A 902 -9.28 6.25 2.09
N ALA A 903 -10.58 6.45 2.35
CA ALA A 903 -11.52 6.97 1.36
C ALA A 903 -11.14 8.36 0.83
N ASP A 904 -10.70 9.26 1.71
CA ASP A 904 -10.18 10.58 1.36
C ASP A 904 -8.99 10.52 0.39
N LEU A 905 -8.03 9.64 0.64
CA LEU A 905 -6.86 9.44 -0.22
C LEU A 905 -7.21 8.81 -1.57
N ALA A 906 -8.01 7.75 -1.57
CA ALA A 906 -8.46 7.11 -2.81
C ALA A 906 -9.25 8.10 -3.69
N TYR A 907 -10.14 8.88 -3.07
CA TYR A 907 -10.85 9.95 -3.76
C TYR A 907 -9.90 11.03 -4.27
N ALA A 908 -8.99 11.56 -3.45
CA ALA A 908 -8.04 12.61 -3.86
C ALA A 908 -7.20 12.22 -5.08
N THR A 909 -6.78 10.96 -5.17
CA THR A 909 -6.03 10.43 -6.33
C THR A 909 -6.90 10.16 -7.56
N ARG A 910 -8.23 10.19 -7.42
CA ARG A 910 -9.21 9.82 -8.47
C ARG A 910 -8.97 8.42 -9.05
N MET A 911 -8.35 7.54 -8.27
CA MET A 911 -8.03 6.17 -8.64
C MET A 911 -8.31 5.24 -7.48
N GLY A 912 -8.88 4.05 -7.75
CA GLY A 912 -9.11 3.03 -6.74
C GLY A 912 -9.48 1.69 -7.32
N ASP A 913 -9.21 0.62 -6.57
CA ASP A 913 -9.72 -0.72 -6.85
C ASP A 913 -11.13 -0.91 -6.28
N CYS A 914 -11.63 -2.15 -6.25
CA CYS A 914 -13.02 -2.43 -5.90
C CYS A 914 -13.37 -2.02 -4.47
N LYS A 915 -12.50 -2.39 -3.51
CA LYS A 915 -12.62 -2.06 -2.09
C LYS A 915 -12.41 -0.57 -1.83
N ASP A 916 -11.51 0.09 -2.55
CA ASP A 916 -11.30 1.55 -2.44
C ASP A 916 -12.55 2.30 -2.91
N MET A 917 -13.08 1.97 -4.09
CA MET A 917 -14.26 2.63 -4.63
C MET A 917 -15.50 2.35 -3.79
N ALA A 918 -15.65 1.13 -3.26
CA ALA A 918 -16.69 0.79 -2.29
C ALA A 918 -16.58 1.64 -1.01
N LEU A 919 -15.37 1.84 -0.49
CA LEU A 919 -15.15 2.64 0.71
C LEU A 919 -15.36 4.14 0.46
N VAL A 920 -14.97 4.66 -0.70
CA VAL A 920 -15.25 6.05 -1.11
C VAL A 920 -16.76 6.29 -1.17
N LEU A 921 -17.52 5.39 -1.80
CA LEU A 921 -18.98 5.46 -1.80
C LEU A 921 -19.54 5.44 -0.38
N ALA A 922 -19.09 4.49 0.45
CA ALA A 922 -19.55 4.37 1.83
C ALA A 922 -19.28 5.65 2.64
N ALA A 923 -18.09 6.25 2.51
CA ALA A 923 -17.73 7.48 3.20
C ALA A 923 -18.58 8.69 2.75
N PHE A 924 -18.82 8.86 1.44
CA PHE A 924 -19.71 9.92 0.95
C PHE A 924 -21.14 9.74 1.47
N LEU A 925 -21.66 8.51 1.45
CA LEU A 925 -23.01 8.20 1.90
C LEU A 925 -23.17 8.40 3.41
N GLN A 926 -22.19 7.95 4.20
CA GLN A 926 -22.16 8.16 5.65
C GLN A 926 -22.14 9.66 5.99
N GLU A 927 -21.31 10.45 5.30
CA GLU A 927 -21.27 11.92 5.46
C GLU A 927 -22.60 12.57 5.05
N ALA A 928 -23.32 12.00 4.08
CA ALA A 928 -24.65 12.44 3.66
C ALA A 928 -25.79 12.01 4.62
N GLY A 929 -25.46 11.29 5.70
CA GLY A 929 -26.39 10.76 6.69
C GLY A 929 -27.07 9.44 6.30
N ILE A 930 -26.48 8.69 5.36
CA ILE A 930 -27.00 7.40 4.87
C ILE A 930 -26.09 6.29 5.38
N SER A 931 -26.66 5.29 6.06
CA SER A 931 -25.87 4.14 6.51
C SER A 931 -25.36 3.37 5.29
N ALA A 932 -24.04 3.22 5.19
CA ALA A 932 -23.40 2.51 4.10
C ALA A 932 -22.19 1.72 4.58
N LYS A 933 -21.92 0.56 3.98
CA LYS A 933 -20.92 -0.43 4.41
C LYS A 933 -20.23 -1.06 3.20
N ILE A 934 -19.05 -1.64 3.43
CA ILE A 934 -18.43 -2.50 2.41
C ILE A 934 -19.20 -3.81 2.32
N ALA A 935 -19.35 -4.30 1.09
CA ALA A 935 -19.99 -5.56 0.74
C ALA A 935 -18.99 -6.42 -0.06
N LEU A 936 -18.50 -7.50 0.54
CA LEU A 936 -17.58 -8.45 -0.10
C LEU A 936 -18.36 -9.62 -0.70
N LEU A 937 -18.16 -9.87 -1.99
CA LEU A 937 -18.88 -10.92 -2.72
C LEU A 937 -17.98 -11.75 -3.60
N ARG A 938 -18.50 -12.93 -3.95
CA ARG A 938 -17.94 -13.74 -5.03
C ARG A 938 -18.83 -13.57 -6.25
N THR A 939 -18.24 -13.14 -7.36
CA THR A 939 -18.97 -12.98 -8.62
C THR A 939 -19.44 -14.33 -9.12
N ARG A 940 -20.68 -14.40 -9.61
CA ARG A 940 -21.37 -15.64 -10.00
C ARG A 940 -20.62 -16.46 -11.05
N ASP A 941 -19.93 -15.79 -11.97
CA ASP A 941 -19.11 -16.44 -13.01
C ASP A 941 -17.87 -17.15 -12.42
N LYS A 942 -17.49 -16.84 -11.18
CA LYS A 942 -16.40 -17.49 -10.43
C LYS A 942 -16.89 -18.47 -9.37
N GLY A 943 -18.19 -18.67 -9.22
CA GLY A 943 -18.81 -19.63 -8.30
C GLY A 943 -19.50 -18.97 -7.10
N GLU A 944 -20.01 -19.79 -6.20
CA GLU A 944 -20.79 -19.35 -5.04
C GLU A 944 -19.96 -19.40 -3.75
N ALA A 945 -20.06 -18.36 -2.91
CA ALA A 945 -19.40 -18.33 -1.60
C ALA A 945 -20.11 -19.26 -0.60
N ASP A 946 -19.35 -20.12 0.08
CA ASP A 946 -19.88 -20.99 1.13
C ASP A 946 -19.73 -20.32 2.50
N PHE A 947 -20.83 -19.77 3.01
CA PHE A 947 -20.85 -19.08 4.30
C PHE A 947 -20.76 -20.02 5.52
N SER A 948 -20.73 -21.34 5.34
CA SER A 948 -20.30 -22.25 6.42
C SER A 948 -18.79 -22.22 6.66
N ILE A 949 -18.03 -21.59 5.75
CA ILE A 949 -16.58 -21.46 5.77
C ILE A 949 -16.22 -19.98 6.01
N PRO A 950 -15.79 -19.58 7.22
CA PRO A 950 -15.47 -18.19 7.53
C PRO A 950 -14.09 -17.80 6.99
N SER A 951 -14.00 -17.63 5.67
CA SER A 951 -12.77 -17.25 4.97
C SER A 951 -13.02 -16.12 3.99
N LEU A 952 -12.27 -15.03 4.14
CA LEU A 952 -12.29 -13.91 3.19
C LEU A 952 -11.68 -14.28 1.84
N GLY A 953 -10.83 -15.31 1.78
CA GLY A 953 -10.22 -15.81 0.53
C GLY A 953 -11.21 -16.44 -0.45
N GLN A 954 -12.51 -16.48 -0.12
CA GLN A 954 -13.57 -16.90 -1.03
C GLN A 954 -14.09 -15.75 -1.91
N PHE A 955 -13.94 -14.49 -1.46
CA PHE A 955 -14.43 -13.32 -2.18
C PHE A 955 -13.42 -12.88 -3.26
N ASN A 956 -13.93 -12.28 -4.33
CA ASN A 956 -13.11 -11.76 -5.42
C ASN A 956 -13.54 -10.35 -5.86
N HIS A 957 -14.53 -9.75 -5.21
CA HIS A 957 -15.02 -8.40 -5.52
C HIS A 957 -15.56 -7.70 -4.26
N ALA A 958 -15.53 -6.37 -4.28
CA ALA A 958 -16.02 -5.52 -3.21
C ALA A 958 -16.85 -4.36 -3.78
N ILE A 959 -18.04 -4.14 -3.22
CA ILE A 959 -18.98 -3.08 -3.60
C ILE A 959 -19.52 -2.38 -2.35
N CYS A 960 -20.35 -1.36 -2.51
CA CYS A 960 -20.96 -0.64 -1.39
C CYS A 960 -22.41 -1.10 -1.15
N TYR A 961 -22.79 -1.35 0.09
CA TYR A 961 -24.18 -1.57 0.50
C TYR A 961 -24.69 -0.34 1.25
N ALA A 962 -25.82 0.23 0.82
CA ALA A 962 -26.47 1.37 1.44
C ALA A 962 -27.86 0.99 1.96
N ASP A 963 -28.17 1.38 3.19
CA ASP A 963 -29.47 1.15 3.83
C ASP A 963 -30.49 2.21 3.38
N VAL A 964 -30.90 2.13 2.12
CA VAL A 964 -31.98 2.92 1.53
C VAL A 964 -32.88 2.01 0.70
N ALA A 965 -34.18 2.32 0.63
CA ALA A 965 -35.16 1.56 -0.17
C ALA A 965 -35.21 0.05 0.14
N GLY A 966 -34.92 -0.35 1.39
CA GLY A 966 -34.84 -1.76 1.81
C GLY A 966 -33.47 -2.41 1.60
N GLY A 967 -32.44 -1.62 1.28
CA GLY A 967 -31.07 -2.07 1.04
C GLY A 967 -30.73 -2.09 -0.45
N ILE A 968 -29.71 -1.33 -0.85
CA ILE A 968 -29.20 -1.29 -2.23
C ILE A 968 -27.69 -1.47 -2.25
N PHE A 969 -27.22 -2.37 -3.11
CA PHE A 969 -25.83 -2.50 -3.48
C PHE A 969 -25.48 -1.62 -4.68
N LEU A 970 -24.32 -0.99 -4.61
CA LEU A 970 -23.79 0.00 -5.54
C LEU A 970 -22.39 -0.43 -5.98
N ASP A 971 -22.22 -0.76 -7.25
CA ASP A 971 -20.92 -1.07 -7.84
C ASP A 971 -20.42 0.10 -8.69
N ALA A 972 -19.46 0.87 -8.17
CA ALA A 972 -18.84 1.97 -8.93
C ALA A 972 -17.68 1.51 -9.84
N THR A 973 -17.29 0.23 -9.79
CA THR A 973 -16.30 -0.34 -10.73
C THR A 973 -16.93 -0.65 -12.08
N ALA A 974 -18.23 -0.92 -12.11
CA ALA A 974 -19.00 -1.21 -13.32
C ALA A 974 -19.32 0.08 -14.11
N LYS A 975 -18.60 0.31 -15.21
CA LYS A 975 -18.85 1.46 -16.09
C LYS A 975 -20.21 1.35 -16.78
N MET A 976 -20.83 2.52 -16.99
CA MET A 976 -22.12 2.67 -17.70
C MET A 976 -23.31 1.97 -17.03
N CYS A 977 -23.18 1.51 -15.79
CA CYS A 977 -24.30 1.05 -14.96
C CYS A 977 -24.90 2.23 -14.20
N GLY A 978 -26.24 2.30 -14.14
CA GLY A 978 -26.94 3.19 -13.22
C GLY A 978 -26.98 2.65 -11.80
N TYR A 979 -27.33 3.48 -10.80
CA TYR A 979 -27.36 3.05 -9.39
C TYR A 979 -28.41 1.95 -9.08
N ARG A 980 -29.38 1.74 -9.98
CA ARG A 980 -30.39 0.65 -9.94
C ARG A 980 -30.08 -0.48 -10.93
N GLU A 981 -28.84 -0.57 -11.38
CA GLU A 981 -28.33 -1.64 -12.21
C GLU A 981 -27.10 -2.25 -11.53
N LEU A 982 -26.95 -3.57 -11.68
CA LEU A 982 -25.76 -4.31 -11.30
C LEU A 982 -25.35 -5.19 -12.48
N PRO A 983 -24.04 -5.46 -12.66
CA PRO A 983 -23.59 -6.51 -13.54
C PRO A 983 -24.28 -7.84 -13.24
N ALA A 984 -24.57 -8.64 -14.26
CA ALA A 984 -25.20 -9.94 -14.09
C ALA A 984 -24.43 -10.87 -13.14
N SER A 985 -23.09 -10.75 -13.09
CA SER A 985 -22.22 -11.51 -12.20
C SER A 985 -22.37 -11.16 -10.72
N ASP A 986 -22.90 -9.98 -10.41
CA ASP A 986 -22.96 -9.44 -9.05
C ASP A 986 -24.37 -9.54 -8.48
N ARG A 987 -25.32 -10.05 -9.28
CA ARG A 987 -26.73 -10.16 -8.96
C ARG A 987 -27.08 -11.57 -8.46
N ASP A 988 -28.01 -11.63 -7.51
CA ASP A 988 -28.53 -12.84 -6.88
C ASP A 988 -27.46 -13.66 -6.14
N VAL A 989 -26.39 -13.01 -5.66
CA VAL A 989 -25.31 -13.63 -4.89
C VAL A 989 -25.39 -13.25 -3.41
N ASN A 990 -24.95 -14.16 -2.52
CA ASN A 990 -24.84 -13.88 -1.10
C ASN A 990 -23.55 -13.12 -0.80
N THR A 991 -23.67 -12.03 -0.06
CA THR A 991 -22.61 -11.03 0.14
C THR A 991 -22.39 -10.77 1.60
N LEU A 992 -21.11 -10.69 2.02
CA LEU A 992 -20.74 -10.29 3.37
C LEU A 992 -20.72 -8.77 3.46
N VAL A 993 -21.77 -8.19 4.04
CA VAL A 993 -21.82 -6.76 4.37
C VAL A 993 -21.16 -6.57 5.73
N VAL A 994 -20.07 -5.80 5.79
CA VAL A 994 -19.21 -5.73 6.98
C VAL A 994 -18.68 -4.31 7.24
N ASP A 995 -18.59 -3.94 8.51
CA ASP A 995 -17.95 -2.72 9.01
C ASP A 995 -17.27 -2.95 10.36
N ALA A 996 -16.86 -1.87 11.03
CA ALA A 996 -16.22 -1.92 12.34
C ALA A 996 -17.16 -2.37 13.49
N HIS A 997 -18.48 -2.36 13.27
CA HIS A 997 -19.50 -2.57 14.29
C HIS A 997 -20.25 -3.90 14.15
N GLY A 998 -20.19 -4.54 12.97
CA GLY A 998 -20.76 -5.86 12.77
C GLY A 998 -20.74 -6.32 11.32
N TYR A 999 -21.43 -7.43 11.07
CA TYR A 999 -21.59 -8.00 9.73
C TYR A 999 -23.01 -8.55 9.52
N ALA A 1000 -23.39 -8.68 8.25
CA ALA A 1000 -24.60 -9.35 7.81
C ALA A 1000 -24.33 -10.10 6.50
N ILE A 1001 -25.09 -11.17 6.26
CA ILE A 1001 -25.09 -11.88 4.97
C ILE A 1001 -26.37 -11.47 4.25
N VAL A 1002 -26.22 -10.76 3.13
CA VAL A 1002 -27.35 -10.18 2.39
C VAL A 1002 -27.24 -10.60 0.92
N ASN A 1003 -28.35 -11.01 0.32
CA ASN A 1003 -28.39 -11.39 -1.10
C ASN A 1003 -28.59 -10.15 -1.98
N THR A 1004 -27.89 -10.07 -3.11
CA THR A 1004 -27.95 -8.92 -4.04
C THR A 1004 -29.20 -8.92 -4.94
N GLY A 1005 -30.06 -9.95 -4.87
CA GLY A 1005 -31.29 -10.11 -5.66
C GLY A 1005 -32.49 -9.25 -5.24
N GLY A 1006 -32.26 -8.09 -4.65
CA GLY A 1006 -33.32 -7.22 -4.14
C GLY A 1006 -34.25 -6.62 -5.22
N PRO A 1007 -35.46 -6.16 -4.86
CA PRO A 1007 -36.42 -5.57 -5.81
C PRO A 1007 -36.00 -4.19 -6.33
N ALA A 1008 -34.93 -3.61 -5.79
CA ALA A 1008 -34.43 -2.27 -6.15
C ALA A 1008 -33.91 -2.18 -7.59
N TYR A 1009 -33.54 -3.32 -8.20
CA TYR A 1009 -32.87 -3.39 -9.49
C TYR A 1009 -33.81 -3.58 -10.67
N ALA A 1010 -33.51 -2.90 -11.79
CA ALA A 1010 -34.22 -3.07 -13.04
C ALA A 1010 -34.23 -4.56 -13.48
N LYS A 1011 -35.33 -5.00 -14.10
CA LYS A 1011 -35.37 -6.33 -14.74
C LYS A 1011 -34.49 -6.32 -15.99
N ASN A 1012 -33.81 -7.43 -16.23
CA ASN A 1012 -33.10 -7.65 -17.49
C ASN A 1012 -34.13 -7.83 -18.60
N PHE A 1013 -34.26 -6.83 -19.47
CA PHE A 1013 -35.27 -6.79 -20.52
C PHE A 1013 -34.67 -6.29 -21.83
N ASP A 1014 -34.88 -7.03 -22.91
CA ASP A 1014 -34.47 -6.66 -24.26
C ASP A 1014 -35.68 -6.77 -25.20
N ALA A 1015 -36.08 -5.65 -25.79
CA ALA A 1015 -37.24 -5.61 -26.65
C ALA A 1015 -36.92 -5.01 -28.01
N ALA A 1016 -37.54 -5.56 -29.05
CA ALA A 1016 -37.45 -5.05 -30.40
C ALA A 1016 -38.84 -4.95 -31.03
N ARG A 1017 -39.17 -3.78 -31.57
CA ARG A 1017 -40.33 -3.57 -32.42
C ARG A 1017 -39.87 -3.27 -33.84
N THR A 1018 -40.39 -4.02 -34.81
CA THR A 1018 -40.01 -3.89 -36.22
C THR A 1018 -41.26 -3.72 -37.09
N GLU A 1019 -41.34 -2.63 -37.83
CA GLU A 1019 -42.34 -2.45 -38.89
C GLU A 1019 -41.69 -2.73 -40.24
N ILE A 1020 -42.33 -3.55 -41.07
CA ILE A 1020 -41.78 -4.04 -42.34
C ILE A 1020 -42.76 -3.70 -43.45
N GLU A 1021 -42.29 -2.99 -44.47
CA GLU A 1021 -42.99 -2.74 -45.72
C GLU A 1021 -42.41 -3.65 -46.79
N LEU A 1022 -43.19 -4.62 -47.24
CA LEU A 1022 -42.79 -5.58 -48.26
C LEU A 1022 -43.04 -5.03 -49.67
N GLY A 1023 -42.04 -5.16 -50.55
CA GLY A 1023 -42.15 -4.89 -51.97
C GLY A 1023 -42.71 -6.08 -52.76
N GLU A 1024 -43.32 -5.80 -53.91
CA GLU A 1024 -43.85 -6.84 -54.81
C GLU A 1024 -42.75 -7.76 -55.39
N ASP A 1025 -41.51 -7.27 -55.44
CA ASP A 1025 -40.31 -7.95 -55.93
C ASP A 1025 -39.61 -8.79 -54.84
N GLY A 1026 -40.15 -8.81 -53.61
CA GLY A 1026 -39.54 -9.50 -52.48
C GLY A 1026 -38.53 -8.67 -51.69
N SER A 1027 -38.29 -7.41 -52.08
CA SER A 1027 -37.53 -6.46 -51.26
C SER A 1027 -38.31 -6.02 -50.01
N ALA A 1028 -37.64 -5.43 -49.03
CA ALA A 1028 -38.30 -4.89 -47.84
C ALA A 1028 -37.64 -3.62 -47.32
N ARG A 1029 -38.45 -2.72 -46.77
CA ARG A 1029 -38.00 -1.61 -45.91
C ARG A 1029 -38.45 -1.86 -44.48
N LEU A 1030 -37.52 -1.77 -43.54
CA LEU A 1030 -37.77 -2.05 -42.13
C LEU A 1030 -37.48 -0.81 -41.31
N SER A 1031 -38.37 -0.48 -40.37
CA SER A 1031 -38.10 0.46 -39.28
C SER A 1031 -38.04 -0.33 -37.99
N ARG A 1032 -36.91 -0.26 -37.27
CA ARG A 1032 -36.66 -1.06 -36.07
C ARG A 1032 -36.33 -0.17 -34.88
N GLU A 1033 -37.02 -0.39 -33.77
CA GLU A 1033 -36.77 0.24 -32.47
C GLU A 1033 -36.39 -0.82 -31.44
N ILE A 1034 -35.35 -0.55 -30.65
CA ILE A 1034 -34.81 -1.46 -29.64
C ILE A 1034 -34.81 -0.77 -28.28
N VAL A 1035 -35.17 -1.51 -27.23
CA VAL A 1035 -35.15 -1.08 -25.83
C VAL A 1035 -34.35 -2.08 -25.01
N LYS A 1036 -33.33 -1.61 -24.28
CA LYS A 1036 -32.48 -2.42 -23.40
C LYS A 1036 -32.53 -1.91 -21.97
N MET A 1037 -32.70 -2.82 -21.01
CA MET A 1037 -32.75 -2.56 -19.56
C MET A 1037 -31.96 -3.60 -18.77
N GLY A 1038 -31.58 -3.23 -17.54
CA GLY A 1038 -30.77 -4.09 -16.68
C GLY A 1038 -29.41 -4.36 -17.32
N ASP A 1039 -28.92 -5.58 -17.23
CA ASP A 1039 -27.58 -5.97 -17.71
C ASP A 1039 -27.38 -5.81 -19.23
N PHE A 1040 -28.43 -5.57 -20.02
CA PHE A 1040 -28.30 -5.28 -21.46
C PHE A 1040 -28.02 -3.80 -21.75
N ALA A 1041 -28.28 -2.89 -20.82
CA ALA A 1041 -28.15 -1.45 -21.03
C ALA A 1041 -26.69 -0.96 -21.03
N PRO A 1042 -25.80 -1.37 -20.09
CA PRO A 1042 -24.45 -0.81 -19.98
C PRO A 1042 -23.61 -0.96 -21.26
N SER A 1043 -23.60 -2.14 -21.88
CA SER A 1043 -22.87 -2.37 -23.14
C SER A 1043 -23.39 -1.49 -24.28
N ALA A 1044 -24.71 -1.35 -24.40
CA ALA A 1044 -25.30 -0.47 -25.40
C ALA A 1044 -24.98 1.01 -25.14
N ARG A 1045 -24.98 1.46 -23.86
CA ARG A 1045 -24.57 2.84 -23.53
C ARG A 1045 -23.09 3.06 -23.87
N TYR A 1046 -22.23 2.09 -23.60
CA TYR A 1046 -20.81 2.16 -23.91
C TYR A 1046 -20.57 2.33 -25.42
N ASP A 1047 -21.17 1.46 -26.24
CA ASP A 1047 -21.06 1.49 -27.70
C ASP A 1047 -21.44 2.87 -28.26
N PHE A 1048 -22.55 3.45 -27.79
CA PHE A 1048 -23.03 4.75 -28.30
C PHE A 1048 -22.25 5.95 -27.76
N ALA A 1049 -21.68 5.86 -26.55
CA ALA A 1049 -20.91 6.96 -25.96
C ALA A 1049 -19.50 7.09 -26.54
N PHE A 1050 -18.85 5.96 -26.86
CA PHE A 1050 -17.43 5.94 -27.23
C PHE A 1050 -17.16 5.60 -28.69
N ASP A 1051 -17.99 4.79 -29.36
CA ASP A 1051 -17.76 4.38 -30.75
C ASP A 1051 -19.07 4.23 -31.57
N PRO A 1052 -19.81 5.33 -31.77
CA PRO A 1052 -21.09 5.28 -32.49
C PRO A 1052 -20.93 4.85 -33.96
N GLN A 1053 -19.75 5.04 -34.55
CA GLN A 1053 -19.50 4.68 -35.94
C GLN A 1053 -19.20 3.19 -36.10
N SER A 1054 -18.36 2.60 -35.24
CA SER A 1054 -18.17 1.15 -35.21
C SER A 1054 -19.48 0.45 -34.89
N ARG A 1055 -20.27 0.97 -33.95
CA ARG A 1055 -21.59 0.40 -33.64
C ARG A 1055 -22.52 0.37 -34.85
N LYS A 1056 -22.52 1.44 -35.66
CA LYS A 1056 -23.27 1.44 -36.94
C LYS A 1056 -22.73 0.39 -37.90
N GLN A 1057 -21.41 0.24 -38.02
CA GLN A 1057 -20.78 -0.78 -38.87
C GLN A 1057 -21.11 -2.20 -38.41
N ASP A 1058 -21.12 -2.48 -37.11
CA ASP A 1058 -21.50 -3.77 -36.55
C ASP A 1058 -22.96 -4.11 -36.88
N ILE A 1059 -23.86 -3.15 -36.71
CA ILE A 1059 -25.27 -3.31 -37.11
C ILE A 1059 -25.36 -3.56 -38.63
N ALA A 1060 -24.61 -2.83 -39.45
CA ALA A 1060 -24.60 -3.01 -40.89
C ALA A 1060 -24.08 -4.41 -41.29
N GLY A 1061 -22.98 -4.85 -40.69
CA GLY A 1061 -22.37 -6.17 -40.89
C GLY A 1061 -23.32 -7.29 -40.48
N TYR A 1062 -24.01 -7.13 -39.34
CA TYR A 1062 -25.04 -8.07 -38.88
C TYR A 1062 -26.17 -8.25 -39.90
N TRP A 1063 -26.74 -7.15 -40.41
CA TRP A 1063 -27.80 -7.23 -41.42
C TRP A 1063 -27.30 -7.76 -42.75
N ASN A 1064 -26.10 -7.39 -43.19
CA ASN A 1064 -25.53 -7.86 -44.45
C ASN A 1064 -25.21 -9.36 -44.41
N GLY A 1065 -24.71 -9.87 -43.28
CA GLY A 1065 -24.46 -11.29 -43.06
C GLY A 1065 -25.74 -12.14 -43.09
N MET A 1066 -26.86 -11.57 -42.62
CA MET A 1066 -28.17 -12.25 -42.65
C MET A 1066 -28.88 -12.11 -44.00
N PHE A 1067 -28.79 -10.93 -44.62
CA PHE A 1067 -29.38 -10.60 -45.91
C PHE A 1067 -28.36 -9.88 -46.80
N PRO A 1068 -27.69 -10.60 -47.71
CA PRO A 1068 -26.66 -10.02 -48.57
C PRO A 1068 -27.15 -8.79 -49.33
N GLY A 1069 -26.40 -7.70 -49.24
CA GLY A 1069 -26.75 -6.42 -49.87
C GLY A 1069 -27.70 -5.54 -49.04
N ALA A 1070 -28.07 -5.93 -47.82
CA ALA A 1070 -28.80 -5.06 -46.90
C ALA A 1070 -28.03 -3.76 -46.60
N GLN A 1071 -28.76 -2.65 -46.53
CA GLN A 1071 -28.23 -1.32 -46.24
C GLN A 1071 -28.98 -0.72 -45.06
N ILE A 1072 -28.25 -0.17 -44.09
CA ILE A 1072 -28.85 0.49 -42.92
C ILE A 1072 -28.80 2.01 -43.06
N GLY A 1073 -29.83 2.69 -42.53
CA GLY A 1073 -29.87 4.14 -42.37
C GLY A 1073 -29.00 4.64 -41.20
N PRO A 1074 -29.11 5.92 -40.84
CA PRO A 1074 -28.58 6.44 -39.58
C PRO A 1074 -29.19 5.71 -38.37
N VAL A 1075 -28.41 5.58 -37.31
CA VAL A 1075 -28.89 5.06 -36.01
C VAL A 1075 -29.23 6.25 -35.12
N GLU A 1076 -30.50 6.36 -34.72
CA GLU A 1076 -31.02 7.40 -33.84
C GLU A 1076 -31.06 6.86 -32.40
N VAL A 1077 -30.25 7.43 -31.51
CA VAL A 1077 -30.27 7.11 -30.08
C VAL A 1077 -31.30 8.01 -29.40
N LYS A 1078 -32.45 7.43 -29.00
CA LYS A 1078 -33.55 8.15 -28.33
C LYS A 1078 -33.30 8.34 -26.83
N SER A 1079 -32.57 7.43 -26.19
CA SER A 1079 -32.20 7.49 -24.77
C SER A 1079 -30.99 6.62 -24.48
N ALA A 1080 -30.03 7.12 -23.70
CA ALA A 1080 -28.86 6.36 -23.24
C ALA A 1080 -28.27 6.88 -21.91
N THR A 1081 -29.06 7.58 -21.09
CA THR A 1081 -28.61 8.04 -19.76
C THR A 1081 -28.53 6.87 -18.76
N LEU A 1082 -27.76 7.02 -17.69
CA LEU A 1082 -27.53 5.96 -16.69
C LEU A 1082 -28.83 5.51 -15.98
N ASP A 1083 -29.77 6.43 -15.76
CA ASP A 1083 -31.01 6.17 -15.03
C ASP A 1083 -32.19 5.75 -15.92
N ALA A 1084 -32.00 5.67 -17.23
CA ALA A 1084 -33.06 5.33 -18.18
C ALA A 1084 -32.72 4.11 -19.04
N PRO A 1085 -33.74 3.38 -19.54
CA PRO A 1085 -33.53 2.36 -20.57
C PRO A 1085 -32.81 2.93 -21.79
N VAL A 1086 -31.94 2.12 -22.39
CA VAL A 1086 -31.33 2.47 -23.67
C VAL A 1086 -32.34 2.24 -24.77
N ARG A 1087 -32.61 3.27 -25.58
CA ARG A 1087 -33.55 3.23 -26.69
C ARG A 1087 -32.88 3.75 -27.94
N TYR A 1088 -32.93 2.98 -29.02
CA TYR A 1088 -32.40 3.41 -30.32
C TYR A 1088 -33.22 2.83 -31.48
N ALA A 1089 -33.22 3.53 -32.59
CA ALA A 1089 -33.96 3.17 -33.78
C ALA A 1089 -33.13 3.33 -35.06
N TYR A 1090 -33.42 2.55 -36.09
CA TYR A 1090 -32.80 2.66 -37.40
C TYR A 1090 -33.67 2.05 -38.49
N GLU A 1091 -33.43 2.46 -39.73
CA GLU A 1091 -34.04 1.86 -40.91
C GLU A 1091 -33.11 0.87 -41.60
N VAL A 1092 -33.68 -0.13 -42.27
CA VAL A 1092 -32.95 -1.11 -43.08
C VAL A 1092 -33.65 -1.32 -44.41
N ARG A 1093 -32.89 -1.34 -45.50
CA ARG A 1093 -33.35 -1.75 -46.82
C ARG A 1093 -32.75 -3.10 -47.15
N ILE A 1094 -33.61 -4.06 -47.47
CA ILE A 1094 -33.21 -5.43 -47.78
C ILE A 1094 -33.63 -5.76 -49.21
N PRO A 1095 -32.69 -6.02 -50.15
CA PRO A 1095 -33.02 -6.28 -51.55
C PRO A 1095 -33.82 -7.55 -51.78
N ALA A 1096 -33.56 -8.60 -51.00
CA ALA A 1096 -34.22 -9.90 -51.13
C ALA A 1096 -34.59 -10.43 -49.73
N PHE A 1097 -35.75 -10.02 -49.22
CA PHE A 1097 -36.26 -10.40 -47.91
C PHE A 1097 -37.24 -11.57 -47.98
N ALA A 1098 -38.22 -11.50 -48.88
CA ALA A 1098 -39.20 -12.56 -49.11
C ALA A 1098 -38.83 -13.36 -50.36
N GLN A 1099 -39.03 -14.68 -50.31
CA GLN A 1099 -38.92 -15.53 -51.50
C GLN A 1099 -40.20 -15.39 -52.31
N ILE A 1100 -40.11 -15.01 -53.58
CA ILE A 1100 -41.27 -14.85 -54.47
C ILE A 1100 -41.41 -16.07 -55.38
N SER A 1101 -42.65 -16.49 -55.63
CA SER A 1101 -43.03 -17.58 -56.54
C SER A 1101 -44.31 -17.23 -57.32
N SER A 1102 -44.65 -18.01 -58.34
CA SER A 1102 -45.89 -17.82 -59.12
C SER A 1102 -47.17 -17.96 -58.29
N GLN A 1103 -47.13 -18.69 -57.17
CA GLN A 1103 -48.26 -18.92 -56.27
C GLN A 1103 -48.33 -17.94 -55.09
N GLY A 1104 -47.34 -17.06 -54.91
CA GLY A 1104 -47.28 -16.14 -53.77
C GLY A 1104 -45.86 -15.91 -53.22
N ALA A 1105 -45.77 -15.45 -51.98
CA ALA A 1105 -44.51 -15.11 -51.32
C ALA A 1105 -44.34 -15.82 -49.97
N TRP A 1106 -43.09 -16.10 -49.58
CA TRP A 1106 -42.75 -16.80 -48.33
C TRP A 1106 -41.72 -15.99 -47.56
N LEU A 1107 -41.93 -15.81 -46.26
CA LEU A 1107 -40.98 -15.15 -45.36
C LEU A 1107 -40.96 -15.83 -43.99
N LYS A 1108 -39.85 -15.71 -43.26
CA LYS A 1108 -39.80 -16.17 -41.85
C LYS A 1108 -40.60 -15.22 -40.97
N ALA A 1109 -41.42 -15.77 -40.07
CA ALA A 1109 -42.19 -14.96 -39.14
C ALA A 1109 -41.30 -14.25 -38.11
N PHE A 1110 -40.24 -14.94 -37.66
CA PHE A 1110 -39.13 -14.39 -36.88
C PHE A 1110 -37.84 -14.63 -37.65
N PHE A 1111 -37.29 -13.58 -38.25
CA PHE A 1111 -36.14 -13.69 -39.14
C PHE A 1111 -34.79 -13.44 -38.44
N ILE A 1112 -34.81 -12.94 -37.20
CA ILE A 1112 -33.65 -12.81 -36.32
C ILE A 1112 -33.70 -13.98 -35.33
N PRO A 1113 -32.90 -15.05 -35.55
CA PRO A 1113 -32.88 -16.19 -34.63
C PRO A 1113 -32.21 -15.81 -33.32
N THR A 1114 -32.68 -16.37 -32.21
CA THR A 1114 -32.02 -16.21 -30.90
C THR A 1114 -30.87 -17.19 -30.68
N ASP A 1115 -30.73 -18.20 -31.54
CA ASP A 1115 -29.77 -19.32 -31.43
C ASP A 1115 -29.84 -20.08 -30.07
N PHE A 1116 -30.93 -19.91 -29.32
CA PHE A 1116 -31.09 -20.39 -27.95
C PHE A 1116 -30.85 -21.91 -27.79
N TYR A 1117 -31.30 -22.72 -28.76
CA TYR A 1117 -31.03 -24.15 -28.78
C TYR A 1117 -29.55 -24.47 -29.04
N ARG A 1118 -28.93 -23.77 -29.99
CA ARG A 1118 -27.53 -23.98 -30.37
C ARG A 1118 -26.59 -23.61 -29.22
N GLU A 1119 -26.95 -22.57 -28.47
CA GLU A 1119 -26.11 -22.08 -27.38
C GLU A 1119 -26.23 -22.95 -26.12
N TYR A 1120 -27.46 -23.29 -25.69
CA TYR A 1120 -27.67 -23.91 -24.36
C TYR A 1120 -28.16 -25.36 -24.39
N ALA A 1121 -28.61 -25.88 -25.53
CA ALA A 1121 -29.38 -27.15 -25.59
C ALA A 1121 -28.88 -28.17 -26.62
N LEU A 1122 -27.67 -28.00 -27.17
CA LEU A 1122 -27.07 -28.96 -28.12
C LEU A 1122 -26.79 -30.33 -27.49
N MET A 1123 -26.41 -30.37 -26.21
CA MET A 1123 -26.15 -31.63 -25.52
C MET A 1123 -27.46 -32.39 -25.32
N ARG A 1124 -27.44 -33.71 -25.51
CA ARG A 1124 -28.63 -34.56 -25.31
C ARG A 1124 -28.93 -34.78 -23.83
N THR A 1125 -27.88 -34.93 -23.03
CA THR A 1125 -27.91 -35.22 -21.60
C THR A 1125 -26.80 -34.41 -20.92
N ARG A 1126 -26.96 -34.16 -19.62
CA ARG A 1126 -25.96 -33.51 -18.78
C ARG A 1126 -25.77 -34.28 -17.47
N GLU A 1127 -24.57 -34.19 -16.94
CA GLU A 1127 -24.22 -34.65 -15.58
C GLU A 1127 -24.20 -33.48 -14.60
N LEU A 1128 -23.86 -32.28 -15.08
CA LEU A 1128 -23.75 -31.07 -14.28
C LEU A 1128 -24.92 -30.10 -14.55
N PRO A 1129 -25.27 -29.24 -13.59
CA PRO A 1129 -26.21 -28.15 -13.83
C PRO A 1129 -25.85 -27.30 -15.05
N LEU A 1130 -26.86 -26.73 -15.69
CA LEU A 1130 -26.70 -25.70 -16.71
C LEU A 1130 -26.77 -24.33 -16.05
N ILE A 1131 -25.71 -23.54 -16.20
CA ILE A 1131 -25.61 -22.16 -15.71
C ILE A 1131 -25.78 -21.19 -16.88
N LEU A 1132 -26.94 -20.54 -16.93
CA LEU A 1132 -27.23 -19.48 -17.89
C LEU A 1132 -26.54 -18.18 -17.45
N PRO A 1133 -26.14 -17.31 -18.40
CA PRO A 1133 -25.36 -16.11 -18.08
C PRO A 1133 -26.14 -15.07 -17.24
N ARG A 1134 -27.48 -15.09 -17.30
CA ARG A 1134 -28.38 -14.16 -16.63
C ARG A 1134 -29.80 -14.72 -16.53
N THR A 1135 -30.67 -14.05 -15.78
CA THR A 1135 -32.13 -14.13 -15.97
C THR A 1135 -32.55 -13.01 -16.91
N TRP A 1136 -33.59 -13.20 -17.72
CA TRP A 1136 -34.05 -12.16 -18.64
C TRP A 1136 -35.46 -12.37 -19.17
N GLU A 1137 -36.00 -11.32 -19.76
CA GLU A 1137 -37.18 -11.35 -20.61
C GLU A 1137 -36.86 -10.69 -21.96
N THR A 1138 -37.20 -11.34 -23.07
CA THR A 1138 -37.11 -10.77 -24.41
C THR A 1138 -38.49 -10.65 -25.04
N SER A 1139 -38.75 -9.52 -25.69
CA SER A 1139 -40.01 -9.24 -26.37
C SER A 1139 -39.75 -8.79 -27.80
N THR A 1140 -40.19 -9.57 -28.78
CA THR A 1140 -40.09 -9.19 -30.21
C THR A 1140 -41.48 -8.98 -30.79
N GLU A 1141 -41.70 -7.82 -31.39
CA GLU A 1141 -42.91 -7.49 -32.14
C GLU A 1141 -42.53 -7.16 -33.59
N ILE A 1142 -43.12 -7.86 -34.54
CA ILE A 1142 -42.89 -7.65 -35.97
C ILE A 1142 -44.23 -7.44 -36.66
N ARG A 1143 -44.38 -6.32 -37.37
CA ARG A 1143 -45.57 -6.01 -38.18
C ARG A 1143 -45.18 -5.98 -39.65
N PHE A 1144 -45.78 -6.88 -40.43
CA PHE A 1144 -45.60 -6.97 -41.87
C PHE A 1144 -46.76 -6.26 -42.58
N ARG A 1145 -46.47 -5.14 -43.25
CA ARG A 1145 -47.37 -4.51 -44.21
C ARG A 1145 -47.17 -5.17 -45.57
N LEU A 1146 -48.22 -5.83 -46.05
CA LEU A 1146 -48.20 -6.57 -47.31
C LEU A 1146 -48.25 -5.60 -48.51
N PRO A 1147 -47.63 -5.94 -49.64
CA PRO A 1147 -47.78 -5.16 -50.87
C PRO A 1147 -49.20 -5.29 -51.42
N ARG A 1148 -49.60 -4.37 -52.30
CA ARG A 1148 -50.90 -4.47 -52.98
C ARG A 1148 -51.00 -5.77 -53.78
N GLY A 1149 -52.18 -6.39 -53.77
CA GLY A 1149 -52.42 -7.67 -54.45
C GLY A 1149 -51.87 -8.91 -53.73
N TYR A 1150 -51.50 -8.78 -52.45
CA TYR A 1150 -51.17 -9.90 -51.59
C TYR A 1150 -52.08 -9.96 -50.38
N SER A 1151 -52.56 -11.17 -50.07
CA SER A 1151 -53.35 -11.48 -48.88
C SER A 1151 -52.66 -12.56 -48.02
N PRO A 1152 -52.92 -12.62 -46.70
CA PRO A 1152 -52.42 -13.70 -45.86
C PRO A 1152 -52.90 -15.07 -46.38
N GLY A 1153 -51.96 -15.97 -46.68
CA GLY A 1153 -52.26 -17.32 -47.16
C GLY A 1153 -52.29 -18.34 -46.03
N SER A 1154 -51.12 -18.63 -45.46
CA SER A 1154 -50.96 -19.50 -44.29
C SER A 1154 -50.11 -18.79 -43.25
N VAL A 1155 -50.67 -18.58 -42.06
CA VAL A 1155 -50.00 -17.99 -40.90
C VAL A 1155 -49.78 -19.09 -39.86
N PRO A 1156 -48.64 -19.14 -39.16
CA PRO A 1156 -48.40 -20.15 -38.13
C PRO A 1156 -49.39 -20.03 -36.96
N ARG A 1157 -49.55 -21.11 -36.20
CA ARG A 1157 -50.44 -21.13 -35.02
C ARG A 1157 -49.78 -20.50 -33.81
N SER A 1158 -50.53 -19.71 -33.05
CA SER A 1158 -50.08 -19.19 -31.75
C SER A 1158 -49.91 -20.33 -30.74
N GLU A 1159 -48.80 -20.35 -30.01
CA GLU A 1159 -48.48 -21.40 -29.04
C GLU A 1159 -47.74 -20.82 -27.82
N LYS A 1160 -47.92 -21.46 -26.66
CA LYS A 1160 -47.29 -21.08 -25.39
C LYS A 1160 -46.66 -22.27 -24.69
N TRP A 1161 -45.49 -22.05 -24.13
CA TRP A 1161 -44.80 -22.94 -23.21
C TRP A 1161 -44.75 -22.33 -21.82
N THR A 1162 -45.21 -23.07 -20.81
CA THR A 1162 -45.23 -22.61 -19.41
C THR A 1162 -44.41 -23.54 -18.54
N HIS A 1163 -43.47 -22.98 -17.78
CA HIS A 1163 -42.70 -23.66 -16.75
C HIS A 1163 -42.37 -22.66 -15.62
N PRO A 1164 -42.19 -23.08 -14.36
CA PRO A 1164 -41.91 -22.15 -13.25
C PRO A 1164 -40.60 -21.34 -13.43
N LYS A 1165 -39.61 -21.92 -14.11
CA LYS A 1165 -38.26 -21.33 -14.30
C LYS A 1165 -38.06 -20.61 -15.63
N TYR A 1166 -38.93 -20.88 -16.61
CA TYR A 1166 -38.81 -20.35 -17.96
C TYR A 1166 -40.14 -20.46 -18.73
N GLY A 1167 -40.34 -19.66 -19.76
CA GLY A 1167 -41.55 -19.72 -20.57
C GLY A 1167 -41.37 -18.99 -21.89
N ALA A 1168 -42.21 -19.33 -22.86
CA ALA A 1168 -42.26 -18.62 -24.13
C ALA A 1168 -43.68 -18.57 -24.66
N GLU A 1169 -44.02 -17.48 -25.33
CA GLU A 1169 -45.30 -17.28 -25.98
C GLU A 1169 -45.04 -16.70 -27.37
N PHE A 1170 -45.60 -17.35 -28.40
CA PHE A 1170 -45.53 -16.91 -29.79
C PHE A 1170 -46.95 -16.72 -30.29
N SER A 1171 -47.28 -15.53 -30.77
CA SER A 1171 -48.61 -15.20 -31.27
C SER A 1171 -48.57 -14.56 -32.65
N TYR A 1172 -49.53 -14.91 -33.49
CA TYR A 1172 -49.67 -14.36 -34.85
C TYR A 1172 -51.10 -13.85 -35.02
N THR A 1173 -51.24 -12.58 -35.43
CA THR A 1173 -52.53 -11.89 -35.53
C THR A 1173 -52.63 -11.18 -36.87
N ASP A 1174 -53.70 -11.42 -37.62
CA ASP A 1174 -54.08 -10.56 -38.75
C ASP A 1174 -54.83 -9.35 -38.20
N LEU A 1175 -54.24 -8.17 -38.35
CA LEU A 1175 -54.81 -6.91 -37.85
C LEU A 1175 -55.80 -6.28 -38.85
N GLY A 1176 -56.02 -6.90 -40.01
CA GLY A 1176 -56.78 -6.34 -41.11
C GLY A 1176 -55.99 -5.27 -41.88
N GLY A 1177 -56.52 -4.84 -43.03
CA GLY A 1177 -55.87 -3.81 -43.86
C GLY A 1177 -54.53 -4.21 -44.48
N GLY A 1178 -54.26 -5.52 -44.62
CA GLY A 1178 -53.00 -6.03 -45.16
C GLY A 1178 -51.83 -5.99 -44.17
N VAL A 1179 -52.09 -6.12 -42.87
CA VAL A 1179 -51.07 -6.11 -41.82
C VAL A 1179 -51.12 -7.39 -40.99
N ILE A 1180 -50.00 -8.14 -40.97
CA ILE A 1180 -49.82 -9.31 -40.11
C ILE A 1180 -48.86 -8.95 -38.98
N GLU A 1181 -49.25 -9.26 -37.75
CA GLU A 1181 -48.40 -9.08 -36.56
C GLU A 1181 -47.92 -10.44 -36.05
N ALA A 1182 -46.62 -10.56 -35.80
CA ALA A 1182 -46.00 -11.66 -35.07
C ALA A 1182 -45.38 -11.12 -33.77
N ARG A 1183 -45.68 -11.75 -32.64
CA ARG A 1183 -45.08 -11.41 -31.34
C ARG A 1183 -44.47 -12.64 -30.68
N SER A 1184 -43.30 -12.45 -30.07
CA SER A 1184 -42.71 -13.44 -29.16
C SER A 1184 -42.37 -12.80 -27.82
N LEU A 1185 -42.63 -13.54 -26.76
CA LEU A 1185 -42.19 -13.25 -25.39
C LEU A 1185 -41.44 -14.47 -24.88
N VAL A 1186 -40.15 -14.35 -24.55
CA VAL A 1186 -39.36 -15.41 -23.93
C VAL A 1186 -38.89 -14.93 -22.58
N ARG A 1187 -39.08 -15.74 -21.53
CA ARG A 1187 -38.71 -15.41 -20.15
C ARG A 1187 -37.89 -16.54 -19.55
N VAL A 1188 -36.79 -16.18 -18.89
CA VAL A 1188 -35.96 -17.05 -18.05
C VAL A 1188 -35.86 -16.41 -16.68
N THR A 1189 -36.42 -17.06 -15.66
CA THR A 1189 -36.49 -16.53 -14.29
C THR A 1189 -35.46 -17.14 -13.36
N GLU A 1190 -34.86 -18.28 -13.73
CA GLU A 1190 -33.73 -18.88 -13.00
C GLU A 1190 -32.55 -19.13 -13.93
N TYR A 1191 -31.36 -18.76 -13.46
CA TYR A 1191 -30.13 -18.94 -14.22
C TYR A 1191 -29.52 -20.34 -14.02
N ARG A 1192 -29.78 -20.99 -12.88
CA ARG A 1192 -29.23 -22.32 -12.55
C ARG A 1192 -30.29 -23.39 -12.76
N LEU A 1193 -30.12 -24.20 -13.79
CA LEU A 1193 -31.00 -25.33 -14.10
C LEU A 1193 -30.32 -26.63 -13.67
N SER A 1194 -31.00 -27.43 -12.86
CA SER A 1194 -30.46 -28.71 -12.40
C SER A 1194 -30.31 -29.71 -13.55
N ARG A 1195 -29.59 -30.81 -13.30
CA ARG A 1195 -29.53 -31.95 -14.22
C ARG A 1195 -30.93 -32.45 -14.60
N ASP A 1196 -31.86 -32.47 -13.65
CA ASP A 1196 -33.20 -33.00 -13.84
C ASP A 1196 -34.11 -32.01 -14.60
N ASP A 1197 -33.83 -30.70 -14.53
CA ASP A 1197 -34.53 -29.68 -15.32
C ASP A 1197 -34.13 -29.72 -16.81
N TYR A 1198 -32.90 -30.17 -17.11
CA TYR A 1198 -32.28 -30.01 -18.42
C TYR A 1198 -33.04 -30.68 -19.58
N PRO A 1199 -33.55 -31.93 -19.48
CA PRO A 1199 -34.31 -32.54 -20.57
C PRO A 1199 -35.52 -31.69 -20.98
N LYS A 1200 -36.25 -31.14 -20.00
CA LYS A 1200 -37.42 -30.30 -20.25
C LYS A 1200 -37.04 -28.93 -20.80
N PHE A 1201 -35.93 -28.37 -20.34
CA PHE A 1201 -35.36 -27.14 -20.88
C PHE A 1201 -34.91 -27.31 -22.34
N ARG A 1202 -34.36 -28.47 -22.70
CA ARG A 1202 -33.98 -28.79 -24.07
C ARG A 1202 -35.20 -28.86 -25.00
N GLU A 1203 -36.30 -29.46 -24.55
CA GLU A 1203 -37.57 -29.42 -25.30
C GLU A 1203 -38.07 -27.98 -25.49
N PHE A 1204 -37.96 -27.15 -24.45
CA PHE A 1204 -38.30 -25.73 -24.51
C PHE A 1204 -37.43 -24.97 -25.54
N ALA A 1205 -36.12 -25.22 -25.56
CA ALA A 1205 -35.22 -24.62 -26.54
C ALA A 1205 -35.53 -25.07 -27.98
N LEU A 1206 -35.87 -26.35 -28.18
CA LEU A 1206 -36.35 -26.88 -29.47
C LEU A 1206 -37.69 -26.27 -29.87
N PHE A 1207 -38.60 -26.04 -28.92
CA PHE A 1207 -39.86 -25.33 -29.15
C PHE A 1207 -39.59 -23.93 -29.71
N ILE A 1208 -38.72 -23.15 -29.07
CA ILE A 1208 -38.31 -21.82 -29.55
C ILE A 1208 -37.73 -21.92 -30.97
N ALA A 1209 -36.74 -22.79 -31.19
CA ALA A 1209 -36.08 -22.94 -32.49
C ALA A 1209 -37.08 -23.33 -33.61
N ARG A 1210 -38.07 -24.17 -33.29
CA ARG A 1210 -39.16 -24.52 -34.20
C ARG A 1210 -40.02 -23.29 -34.53
N LYS A 1211 -40.48 -22.53 -33.52
CA LYS A 1211 -41.31 -21.34 -33.72
C LYS A 1211 -40.57 -20.25 -34.52
N GLU A 1212 -39.27 -20.07 -34.28
CA GLU A 1212 -38.44 -19.14 -35.04
C GLU A 1212 -38.22 -19.56 -36.50
N ALA A 1213 -38.28 -20.87 -36.78
CA ALA A 1213 -38.18 -21.40 -38.15
C ALA A 1213 -39.49 -21.32 -38.96
N GLU A 1214 -40.62 -20.99 -38.33
CA GLU A 1214 -41.92 -20.92 -38.98
C GLU A 1214 -42.00 -19.79 -40.01
N ARG A 1215 -42.74 -20.06 -41.08
CA ARG A 1215 -42.88 -19.16 -42.22
C ARG A 1215 -44.30 -18.66 -42.36
N ILE A 1216 -44.44 -17.40 -42.76
CA ILE A 1216 -45.68 -16.82 -43.23
C ILE A 1216 -45.72 -16.97 -44.76
N MET A 1217 -46.82 -17.51 -45.26
CA MET A 1217 -47.09 -17.63 -46.69
C MET A 1217 -48.15 -16.60 -47.09
N LEU A 1218 -47.84 -15.82 -48.10
CA LEU A 1218 -48.74 -14.82 -48.69
C LEU A 1218 -49.27 -15.36 -50.02
N ARG A 1219 -50.56 -15.16 -50.30
CA ARG A 1219 -51.17 -15.48 -51.60
C ARG A 1219 -51.22 -14.22 -52.46
N ARG A 1220 -51.03 -14.39 -53.77
CA ARG A 1220 -51.23 -13.30 -54.72
C ARG A 1220 -52.69 -13.29 -55.18
N ASP A 1221 -53.38 -12.19 -54.93
CA ASP A 1221 -54.78 -12.00 -55.28
C ASP A 1221 -54.91 -12.00 -56.81
N GLY A 1222 -55.53 -13.06 -57.37
CA GLY A 1222 -55.67 -13.25 -58.82
C GLY A 1222 -55.19 -14.61 -59.38
N SER A 1223 -54.74 -15.56 -58.55
CA SER A 1223 -54.34 -16.92 -58.97
C SER A 1223 -55.47 -17.97 -58.87
N GLY A 1224 -56.71 -17.58 -59.19
CA GLY A 1224 -57.87 -18.48 -59.28
C GLY A 1224 -58.46 -18.49 -60.69
N GLY A 1225 -58.21 -19.58 -61.43
CA GLY A 1225 -58.74 -19.92 -62.76
C GLY A 1225 -57.63 -20.53 -63.62
N ASP A 1226 -57.65 -21.76 -64.10
CA ASP A 1226 -58.66 -22.83 -64.22
C ASP A 1226 -57.93 -24.18 -64.05
N GLU A 1227 -58.47 -25.11 -63.25
CA GLU A 1227 -58.31 -26.55 -63.51
C GLU A 1227 -59.65 -27.24 -63.22
N LYS A 1228 -60.24 -27.80 -64.29
CA LYS A 1228 -61.38 -28.71 -64.29
C LYS A 1228 -60.92 -30.13 -64.03
#